data_AF-E4LLE2-F1
#
_entry.id   AF-E4LLE2-F1
#
_cell.length_a   1.000
_cell.length_b   1.000
_cell.length_c   1.000
_cell.angle_alpha   90.00
_cell.angle_beta   90.00
_cell.angle_gamma   90.00
#
_symmetry.space_group_name_H-M   'P 1'
#
loop_
_entity.id
_entity.type
_entity.pdbx_description
1 polymer ?
#
loop_
_entity_poly.entity_id
_entity_poly.type
_entity_poly.pdbx_seq_one_letter_code
_entity_poly.pdbx_strand_id
1 'polypeptide(L)'
;MLGAIVGDIVGSRFEWDNHRSKEFDLLTYKCFFTDDSVMSLALAQAILESKPDYSDLAEKSVECMQRIGRKYPDCGYGGRFYGWMFSDEPKPYNSFGNGAAMRVSAAGFAAGSMDEAKMLAERITAVTHNHPEGLKGAEATVGALYMARSGSSILEIRDVIDKNYYPMNFTLDGIRDTYQFNETCQDTVPQALMAFFESTGFEDAIRNAISIGGDSDTVAAITGGIAEAYYGIPSDIRKHVLTFLDEELLRILMNFENKYPPVMEKNMGNMRVPVKRSSKRKVNGENRAEIMQASLVAAEEDVKEAAPVPEETTSEQLFNHLFGACNILRGPINQDEFKSYVIPILFFKRISDVYDEEYQDALEESGGDEEYASAEDMHSFDIPEGCHWDDVRNVSENVGRAIVNAMSGIERANPLTLSGVFSSFDDGTWTNKNKLTDERLKDLVEHMSKVKVGNKNYTADIMGDSYEYLIKKFADMSKKNAGEFYTPRSIVKLMVRLLDPRPGESVYDPACGTGGMCIESIHHMKNSKLTYGKIYGQENNLSTSAIARMNLYLHGAKDVQIRQGDTLRKPLFLEGGKLKTFDCVLANPPFGMSKWGADVFDSDQYGRNIWGCPTDANADFAWLQHMIKSMDKDNGRCAVVLPQGVLFHGGKEGSIRKEIIKADLLEAIITLASGVFYSTGVSACILFLTKKKEHKHKGRICLIDGSEVYTPMRAQNILSDENVDTLYQFYADYEDVMERCKVVTIADVEQGGFDLNVKRYIEKKPQKVVPPEVVRRTYFETLEKVRSAEEKMQRLLMKGGYVHGE
;
A
#
# COMPACT_ATOMS: atom_id res chain seq x y z
N MET A 1 -8.56 10.25 20.69
CA MET A 1 -8.08 10.68 22.01
C MET A 1 -8.68 9.86 23.15
N LEU A 2 -9.96 9.47 23.09
CA LEU A 2 -10.61 8.66 24.14
C LEU A 2 -9.93 7.29 24.36
N GLY A 3 -9.29 6.73 23.35
CA GLY A 3 -8.57 5.45 23.43
C GLY A 3 -7.39 5.51 24.38
N ALA A 4 -6.71 6.66 24.49
CA ALA A 4 -5.67 6.86 25.48
C ALA A 4 -6.24 6.86 26.91
N ILE A 5 -7.40 7.51 27.10
CA ILE A 5 -8.14 7.52 28.37
C ILE A 5 -8.63 6.11 28.74
N VAL A 6 -9.08 5.32 27.75
CA VAL A 6 -9.46 3.92 27.97
C VAL A 6 -8.26 3.11 28.44
N GLY A 7 -7.11 3.28 27.78
CA GLY A 7 -5.87 2.60 28.13
C GLY A 7 -5.44 2.87 29.56
N ASP A 8 -5.36 4.14 29.94
CA ASP A 8 -5.10 4.58 31.32
C ASP A 8 -6.06 3.92 32.31
N ILE A 9 -7.38 4.12 32.14
CA ILE A 9 -8.38 3.63 33.10
C ILE A 9 -8.33 2.11 33.27
N VAL A 10 -8.04 1.37 32.21
CA VAL A 10 -7.90 -0.09 32.27
C VAL A 10 -6.60 -0.49 32.97
N GLY A 11 -5.52 0.25 32.73
CA GLY A 11 -4.17 -0.02 33.24
C GLY A 11 -3.91 0.43 34.67
N SER A 12 -4.65 1.41 35.18
CA SER A 12 -4.42 2.02 36.50
C SER A 12 -4.44 1.05 37.68
N ARG A 13 -5.20 -0.05 37.58
CA ARG A 13 -5.22 -1.10 38.60
C ARG A 13 -4.06 -2.09 38.51
N PHE A 14 -3.29 -2.07 37.42
CA PHE A 14 -2.19 -3.01 37.14
C PHE A 14 -0.81 -2.34 37.18
N GLU A 15 -0.74 -1.02 37.29
CA GLU A 15 0.51 -0.25 37.39
C GLU A 15 1.45 -0.81 38.46
N TRP A 16 0.92 -1.04 39.68
CA TRP A 16 1.67 -1.58 40.83
C TRP A 16 1.43 -3.07 41.11
N ASP A 17 0.56 -3.72 40.33
CA ASP A 17 0.20 -5.14 40.43
C ASP A 17 0.07 -5.74 39.03
N ASN A 18 1.20 -5.89 38.35
CA ASN A 18 1.24 -6.28 36.94
C ASN A 18 0.56 -7.63 36.67
N HIS A 19 -0.29 -7.66 35.65
CA HIS A 19 -1.01 -8.86 35.23
C HIS A 19 -0.42 -9.44 33.95
N ARG A 20 0.25 -10.60 34.03
CA ARG A 20 1.03 -11.19 32.92
C ARG A 20 0.20 -12.06 31.97
N SER A 21 -1.06 -11.70 31.76
CA SER A 21 -2.01 -12.43 30.91
C SER A 21 -2.98 -11.48 30.21
N LYS A 22 -3.51 -11.90 29.06
CA LYS A 22 -4.61 -11.19 28.38
C LYS A 22 -5.96 -11.43 29.04
N GLU A 23 -6.08 -12.46 29.88
CA GLU A 23 -7.32 -12.88 30.51
C GLU A 23 -7.58 -12.06 31.79
N PHE A 24 -8.43 -11.03 31.67
CA PHE A 24 -8.90 -10.19 32.78
C PHE A 24 -10.19 -9.43 32.39
N ASP A 25 -10.98 -9.01 33.37
CA ASP A 25 -12.16 -8.19 33.13
C ASP A 25 -11.75 -6.77 32.74
N LEU A 26 -12.00 -6.33 31.50
CA LEU A 26 -11.43 -5.08 30.95
C LEU A 26 -11.71 -3.85 31.82
N LEU A 27 -12.98 -3.62 32.19
CA LEU A 27 -13.40 -2.48 33.01
C LEU A 27 -14.13 -2.98 34.27
N THR A 28 -13.72 -2.49 35.44
CA THR A 28 -14.32 -2.86 36.74
C THR A 28 -14.44 -1.62 37.63
N TYR A 29 -15.16 -1.74 38.75
CA TYR A 29 -15.28 -0.65 39.74
C TYR A 29 -13.94 -0.21 40.37
N LYS A 30 -12.87 -0.99 40.19
CA LYS A 30 -11.51 -0.68 40.67
C LYS A 30 -10.71 0.19 39.70
N CYS A 31 -11.21 0.39 38.48
CA CYS A 31 -10.57 1.24 37.49
C CYS A 31 -10.79 2.72 37.87
N PHE A 32 -9.79 3.56 37.62
CA PHE A 32 -9.86 5.01 37.79
C PHE A 32 -8.93 5.67 36.76
N PHE A 33 -9.13 6.96 36.48
CA PHE A 33 -8.22 7.70 35.60
C PHE A 33 -7.01 8.20 36.40
N THR A 34 -5.82 8.24 35.76
CA THR A 34 -4.58 8.77 36.35
C THR A 34 -4.19 10.09 35.69
N ASP A 35 -2.96 10.56 35.92
CA ASP A 35 -2.43 11.75 35.30
C ASP A 35 -2.35 11.63 33.77
N ASP A 36 -2.32 10.43 33.22
CA ASP A 36 -2.38 10.15 31.79
C ASP A 36 -3.62 10.74 31.13
N SER A 37 -4.81 10.44 31.66
CA SER A 37 -6.07 11.01 31.18
C SER A 37 -6.14 12.51 31.43
N VAL A 38 -5.76 12.96 32.63
CA VAL A 38 -5.87 14.38 33.01
C VAL A 38 -4.97 15.24 32.11
N MET A 39 -3.74 14.80 31.85
CA MET A 39 -2.79 15.52 31.00
C MET A 39 -3.10 15.38 29.51
N SER A 40 -3.62 14.23 29.06
CA SER A 40 -4.14 14.08 27.70
C SER A 40 -5.25 15.10 27.41
N LEU A 41 -6.20 15.25 28.35
CA LEU A 41 -7.29 16.21 28.23
C LEU A 41 -6.80 17.66 28.38
N ALA A 42 -5.81 17.93 29.24
CA ALA A 42 -5.24 19.25 29.35
C ALA A 42 -4.58 19.72 28.04
N LEU A 43 -3.87 18.83 27.34
CA LEU A 43 -3.29 19.14 26.02
C LEU A 43 -4.35 19.22 24.92
N ALA A 44 -5.42 18.41 25.00
CA ALA A 44 -6.58 18.56 24.13
C ALA A 44 -7.22 19.96 24.28
N GLN A 45 -7.37 20.44 25.52
CA GLN A 45 -7.88 21.79 25.80
C GLN A 45 -6.92 22.87 25.27
N ALA A 46 -5.60 22.69 25.41
CA ALA A 46 -4.61 23.62 24.87
C ALA A 46 -4.71 23.74 23.34
N ILE A 47 -4.88 22.62 22.62
CA ILE A 47 -5.08 22.59 21.16
C ILE A 47 -6.37 23.31 20.75
N LEU A 48 -7.44 23.20 21.55
CA LEU A 48 -8.70 23.90 21.30
C LEU A 48 -8.59 25.42 21.51
N GLU A 49 -7.86 25.85 22.53
CA GLU A 49 -7.69 27.25 22.90
C GLU A 49 -6.57 27.98 22.13
N SER A 50 -5.72 27.23 21.42
CA SER A 50 -4.63 27.79 20.62
C SER A 50 -5.14 28.50 19.37
N LYS A 51 -4.32 29.43 18.85
CA LYS A 51 -4.53 30.04 17.55
C LYS A 51 -4.57 29.00 16.43
N PRO A 52 -5.22 29.30 15.29
CA PRO A 52 -5.29 28.38 14.16
C PRO A 52 -3.93 27.93 13.59
N ASP A 53 -2.87 28.73 13.78
CA ASP A 53 -1.50 28.42 13.35
C ASP A 53 -0.65 27.75 14.45
N TYR A 54 -1.25 27.47 15.61
CA TYR A 54 -0.61 26.90 16.81
C TYR A 54 0.62 27.68 17.30
N SER A 55 0.74 28.97 16.94
CA SER A 55 1.89 29.80 17.32
C SER A 55 2.05 29.96 18.83
N ASP A 56 0.95 29.94 19.58
CA ASP A 56 0.86 30.05 21.04
C ASP A 56 0.65 28.71 21.77
N LEU A 57 0.71 27.58 21.06
CA LEU A 57 0.41 26.26 21.62
C LEU A 57 1.30 25.87 22.81
N ALA A 58 2.57 26.25 22.81
CA ALA A 58 3.47 25.96 23.93
C ALA A 58 3.03 26.69 25.21
N GLU A 59 2.68 27.97 25.10
CA GLU A 59 2.16 28.77 26.23
C GLU A 59 0.82 28.20 26.73
N LYS A 60 -0.09 27.88 25.79
CA LYS A 60 -1.39 27.28 26.12
C LYS A 60 -1.27 25.90 26.75
N SER A 61 -0.28 25.12 26.35
CA SER A 61 0.02 23.81 26.95
C SER A 61 0.40 23.96 28.41
N VAL A 62 1.23 24.94 28.76
CA VAL A 62 1.58 25.24 30.16
C VAL A 62 0.36 25.66 30.96
N GLU A 63 -0.38 26.65 30.45
CA GLU A 63 -1.57 27.19 31.11
C GLU A 63 -2.61 26.09 31.40
N CYS A 64 -2.92 25.26 30.39
CA CYS A 64 -3.94 24.23 30.53
C CYS A 64 -3.47 23.07 31.43
N MET A 65 -2.22 22.60 31.30
CA MET A 65 -1.72 21.53 32.18
C MET A 65 -1.69 21.97 33.65
N GLN A 66 -1.27 23.20 33.96
CA GLN A 66 -1.33 23.70 35.33
C GLN A 66 -2.78 23.92 35.79
N ARG A 67 -3.62 24.58 34.98
CA ARG A 67 -5.02 24.90 35.36
C ARG A 67 -5.86 23.65 35.63
N ILE A 68 -5.74 22.63 34.79
CA ILE A 68 -6.52 21.39 34.90
C ILE A 68 -5.85 20.48 35.93
N GLY A 69 -4.55 20.21 35.82
CA GLY A 69 -3.84 19.29 36.71
C GLY A 69 -3.90 19.68 38.19
N ARG A 70 -3.86 20.99 38.52
CA ARG A 70 -4.01 21.48 39.91
C ARG A 70 -5.35 21.14 40.55
N LYS A 71 -6.40 20.87 39.76
CA LYS A 71 -7.71 20.44 40.28
C LYS A 71 -7.74 18.96 40.62
N TYR A 72 -6.80 18.19 40.09
CA TYR A 72 -6.69 16.74 40.26
C TYR A 72 -5.31 16.37 40.82
N PRO A 73 -4.89 16.86 42.00
CA PRO A 73 -3.51 16.70 42.49
C PRO A 73 -3.13 15.27 42.84
N ASP A 74 -4.11 14.42 43.19
CA ASP A 74 -3.89 13.08 43.73
C ASP A 74 -4.04 11.97 42.66
N CYS A 75 -3.58 12.24 41.43
CA CYS A 75 -3.77 11.36 40.27
C CYS A 75 -2.51 10.60 39.80
N GLY A 76 -1.42 10.59 40.57
CA GLY A 76 -0.23 9.77 40.25
C GLY A 76 0.99 10.51 39.69
N TYR A 77 0.96 11.84 39.56
CA TYR A 77 2.06 12.60 38.95
C TYR A 77 3.44 12.31 39.55
N GLY A 78 4.43 12.11 38.66
CA GLY A 78 5.84 12.06 39.05
C GLY A 78 6.29 13.33 39.78
N GLY A 79 7.08 13.19 40.85
CA GLY A 79 7.37 14.29 41.78
C GLY A 79 7.97 15.56 41.16
N ARG A 80 8.77 15.44 40.10
CA ARG A 80 9.29 16.61 39.35
C ARG A 80 8.18 17.33 38.57
N PHE A 81 7.29 16.57 37.94
CA PHE A 81 6.15 17.13 37.21
C PHE A 81 5.14 17.76 38.17
N TYR A 82 4.87 17.13 39.33
CA TYR A 82 4.06 17.71 40.39
C TYR A 82 4.60 19.09 40.83
N GLY A 83 5.90 19.19 41.10
CA GLY A 83 6.54 20.47 41.42
C GLY A 83 6.43 21.50 40.29
N TRP A 84 6.57 21.07 39.03
CA TRP A 84 6.39 21.91 37.85
C TRP A 84 4.95 22.43 37.73
N MET A 85 3.96 21.57 37.99
CA MET A 85 2.54 21.90 37.91
C MET A 85 2.12 22.98 38.91
N PHE A 86 2.70 22.99 40.10
CA PHE A 86 2.43 24.00 41.15
C PHE A 86 3.43 25.17 41.17
N SER A 87 4.38 25.22 40.24
CA SER A 87 5.32 26.35 40.12
C SER A 87 4.62 27.60 39.58
N ASP A 88 4.98 28.76 40.11
CA ASP A 88 4.59 30.07 39.55
C ASP A 88 5.34 30.38 38.24
N GLU A 89 6.56 29.85 38.08
CA GLU A 89 7.39 29.98 36.87
C GLU A 89 7.82 28.58 36.36
N PRO A 90 6.91 27.81 35.75
CA PRO A 90 7.24 26.48 35.22
C PRO A 90 8.28 26.57 34.10
N LYS A 91 9.38 25.81 34.21
CA LYS A 91 10.42 25.70 33.18
C LYS A 91 10.63 24.24 32.78
N PRO A 92 10.93 23.95 31.50
CA PRO A 92 11.29 22.60 31.11
C PRO A 92 12.55 22.15 31.84
N TYR A 93 12.60 20.87 32.22
CA TYR A 93 13.62 20.34 33.13
C TYR A 93 14.37 19.14 32.55
N ASN A 94 14.52 19.10 31.22
CA ASN A 94 15.28 18.11 30.46
C ASN A 94 14.84 16.66 30.75
N SER A 95 13.53 16.45 30.88
CA SER A 95 12.95 15.13 31.13
C SER A 95 12.92 14.28 29.86
N PHE A 96 13.21 12.99 30.01
CA PHE A 96 13.07 11.93 29.01
C PHE A 96 12.05 10.86 29.43
N GLY A 97 11.23 11.18 30.45
CA GLY A 97 10.21 10.27 30.97
C GLY A 97 9.10 9.98 29.96
N ASN A 98 8.47 8.81 30.11
CA ASN A 98 7.36 8.32 29.30
C ASN A 98 6.11 9.25 29.33
N GLY A 99 6.02 10.13 30.33
CA GLY A 99 5.13 11.29 30.39
C GLY A 99 5.17 12.21 29.17
N ALA A 100 6.25 12.17 28.37
CA ALA A 100 6.29 12.84 27.07
C ALA A 100 5.33 12.22 26.04
N ALA A 101 5.11 10.91 26.07
CA ALA A 101 4.39 10.15 25.05
C ALA A 101 2.95 9.79 25.43
N MET A 102 2.64 9.61 26.71
CA MET A 102 1.30 9.16 27.16
C MET A 102 0.17 10.17 26.85
N ARG A 103 0.51 11.47 26.88
CA ARG A 103 -0.47 12.57 26.85
C ARG A 103 -0.64 13.27 25.51
N VAL A 104 0.11 12.87 24.49
CA VAL A 104 0.19 13.61 23.21
C VAL A 104 -0.88 13.18 22.19
N SER A 105 -1.78 12.28 22.59
CA SER A 105 -2.74 11.67 21.68
C SER A 105 -3.58 12.69 20.90
N ALA A 106 -3.99 13.79 21.55
CA ALA A 106 -4.74 14.88 20.94
C ALA A 106 -4.04 15.52 19.72
N ALA A 107 -2.71 15.63 19.73
CA ALA A 107 -1.96 16.18 18.60
C ALA A 107 -2.07 15.32 17.34
N GLY A 108 -2.09 13.99 17.48
CA GLY A 108 -2.23 13.08 16.35
C GLY A 108 -3.60 13.18 15.65
N PHE A 109 -4.65 13.45 16.43
CA PHE A 109 -5.99 13.71 15.89
C PHE A 109 -6.12 15.11 15.29
N ALA A 110 -5.40 16.11 15.82
CA ALA A 110 -5.49 17.49 15.37
C ALA A 110 -4.66 17.81 14.12
N ALA A 111 -3.57 17.09 13.88
CA ALA A 111 -2.65 17.34 12.77
C ALA A 111 -3.27 17.03 11.40
N GLY A 112 -3.11 17.92 10.43
CA GLY A 112 -3.50 17.72 9.02
C GLY A 112 -2.40 17.09 8.16
N SER A 113 -1.13 17.18 8.57
CA SER A 113 0.02 16.60 7.87
C SER A 113 1.02 15.96 8.85
N MET A 114 1.93 15.11 8.34
CA MET A 114 3.00 14.53 9.16
C MET A 114 3.94 15.62 9.72
N ASP A 115 4.26 16.66 8.95
CA ASP A 115 5.10 17.76 9.43
C ASP A 115 4.41 18.56 10.54
N GLU A 116 3.10 18.79 10.41
CA GLU A 116 2.29 19.41 11.45
C GLU A 116 2.20 18.51 12.69
N ALA A 117 2.06 17.19 12.51
CA ALA A 117 2.05 16.21 13.60
C ALA A 117 3.33 16.29 14.43
N LYS A 118 4.50 16.34 13.77
CA LYS A 118 5.80 16.51 14.44
C LYS A 118 5.91 17.84 15.17
N MET A 119 5.48 18.92 14.53
CA MET A 119 5.50 20.27 15.10
C MET A 119 4.59 20.39 16.33
N LEU A 120 3.40 19.81 16.29
CA LEU A 120 2.50 19.74 17.45
C LEU A 120 3.11 18.90 18.57
N ALA A 121 3.65 17.71 18.25
CA ALA A 121 4.30 16.83 19.21
C ALA A 121 5.46 17.54 19.93
N GLU A 122 6.29 18.28 19.19
CA GLU A 122 7.40 19.06 19.76
C GLU A 122 6.88 20.17 20.69
N ARG A 123 5.94 20.99 20.22
CA ARG A 123 5.44 22.18 20.96
C ARG A 123 4.79 21.82 22.29
N ILE A 124 3.99 20.77 22.34
CA ILE A 124 3.30 20.34 23.58
C ILE A 124 4.21 19.59 24.54
N THR A 125 5.27 18.96 24.02
CA THR A 125 6.19 18.13 24.82
C THR A 125 7.34 18.94 25.41
N ALA A 126 7.92 19.85 24.62
CA ALA A 126 9.12 20.61 24.97
C ALA A 126 8.95 21.53 26.19
N VAL A 127 7.72 21.83 26.61
CA VAL A 127 7.43 22.65 27.80
C VAL A 127 7.82 21.98 29.13
N THR A 128 8.00 20.65 29.11
CA THR A 128 8.45 19.86 30.27
C THR A 128 9.56 18.87 29.90
N HIS A 129 9.42 18.16 28.78
CA HIS A 129 10.30 17.09 28.29
C HIS A 129 11.09 17.56 27.07
N ASN A 130 12.04 18.47 27.26
CA ASN A 130 12.92 18.97 26.19
C ASN A 130 14.18 18.13 25.96
N HIS A 131 14.27 16.94 26.56
CA HIS A 131 15.35 15.98 26.23
C HIS A 131 15.07 15.33 24.87
N PRO A 132 16.09 15.07 24.02
CA PRO A 132 15.91 14.44 22.71
C PRO A 132 15.09 13.14 22.74
N GLU A 133 15.34 12.26 23.71
CA GLU A 133 14.58 11.00 23.83
C GLU A 133 13.11 11.19 24.24
N GLY A 134 12.79 12.23 25.02
CA GLY A 134 11.39 12.56 25.34
C GLY A 134 10.65 13.09 24.11
N LEU A 135 11.28 14.01 23.37
CA LEU A 135 10.75 14.54 22.11
C LEU A 135 10.57 13.42 21.07
N LYS A 136 11.54 12.52 20.98
CA LYS A 136 11.50 11.35 20.09
C LYS A 136 10.33 10.41 20.42
N GLY A 137 10.10 10.12 21.69
CA GLY A 137 8.97 9.28 22.13
C GLY A 137 7.61 9.90 21.81
N ALA A 138 7.48 11.21 22.04
CA ALA A 138 6.29 11.97 21.67
C ALA A 138 6.07 11.98 20.15
N GLU A 139 7.11 12.29 19.37
CA GLU A 139 7.03 12.34 17.91
C GLU A 139 6.69 10.97 17.30
N ALA A 140 7.28 9.89 17.81
CA ALA A 140 6.94 8.52 17.42
C ALA A 140 5.46 8.20 17.65
N THR A 141 4.94 8.56 18.82
CA THR A 141 3.54 8.31 19.21
C THR A 141 2.57 9.11 18.36
N VAL A 142 2.80 10.42 18.21
CA VAL A 142 1.95 11.30 17.40
C VAL A 142 2.02 10.93 15.91
N GLY A 143 3.21 10.58 15.42
CA GLY A 143 3.40 10.11 14.05
C GLY A 143 2.61 8.82 13.76
N ALA A 144 2.68 7.83 14.66
CA ALA A 144 1.91 6.59 14.54
C ALA A 144 0.40 6.84 14.55
N LEU A 145 -0.08 7.69 15.48
CA LEU A 145 -1.48 8.14 15.54
C LEU A 145 -1.95 8.82 14.26
N TYR A 146 -1.17 9.77 13.74
CA TYR A 146 -1.51 10.49 12.52
C TYR A 146 -1.59 9.54 11.32
N MET A 147 -0.61 8.63 11.19
CA MET A 147 -0.59 7.63 10.12
C MET A 147 -1.77 6.67 10.21
N ALA A 148 -2.06 6.14 11.40
CA ALA A 148 -3.24 5.30 11.65
C ALA A 148 -4.53 6.01 11.23
N ARG A 149 -4.72 7.25 11.68
CA ARG A 149 -5.90 8.07 11.35
C ARG A 149 -6.02 8.40 9.85
N SER A 150 -4.88 8.50 9.18
CA SER A 150 -4.78 8.82 7.75
C SER A 150 -4.91 7.59 6.84
N GLY A 151 -5.12 6.39 7.41
CA GLY A 151 -5.35 5.15 6.66
C GLY A 151 -4.07 4.38 6.32
N SER A 152 -2.93 4.69 6.95
CA SER A 152 -1.72 3.87 6.81
C SER A 152 -1.89 2.52 7.49
N SER A 153 -1.38 1.47 6.85
CA SER A 153 -1.38 0.12 7.41
C SER A 153 -0.50 0.00 8.65
N ILE A 154 -0.78 -0.98 9.52
CA ILE A 154 0.05 -1.31 10.69
C ILE A 154 1.52 -1.52 10.29
N LEU A 155 1.77 -2.12 9.13
CA LEU A 155 3.12 -2.37 8.62
C LEU A 155 3.81 -1.09 8.15
N GLU A 156 3.12 -0.18 7.47
CA GLU A 156 3.69 1.12 7.10
C GLU A 156 4.05 1.95 8.33
N ILE A 157 3.18 1.94 9.34
CA ILE A 157 3.45 2.59 10.63
C ILE A 157 4.67 1.95 11.28
N ARG A 158 4.72 0.61 11.35
CA ARG A 158 5.84 -0.14 11.91
C ARG A 158 7.15 0.16 11.18
N ASP A 159 7.16 0.20 9.86
CA ASP A 159 8.35 0.50 9.05
C ASP A 159 8.85 1.92 9.30
N VAL A 160 7.95 2.89 9.43
CA VAL A 160 8.33 4.27 9.79
C VAL A 160 8.90 4.35 11.20
N ILE A 161 8.30 3.63 12.15
CA ILE A 161 8.78 3.56 13.53
C ILE A 161 10.16 2.89 13.61
N ASP A 162 10.32 1.72 13.02
CA ASP A 162 11.56 0.94 13.00
C ASP A 162 12.73 1.73 12.42
N LYS A 163 12.46 2.43 11.32
CA LYS A 163 13.48 3.16 10.56
C LYS A 163 13.91 4.47 11.22
N ASN A 164 12.99 5.18 11.87
CA ASN A 164 13.23 6.57 12.28
C ASN A 164 13.27 6.77 13.79
N TYR A 165 12.70 5.86 14.58
CA TYR A 165 12.55 6.04 16.02
C TYR A 165 13.14 4.88 16.82
N TYR A 166 12.47 3.72 16.84
CA TYR A 166 12.82 2.61 17.73
C TYR A 166 12.83 1.30 16.97
N PRO A 167 13.83 0.42 17.14
CA PRO A 167 13.86 -0.86 16.47
C PRO A 167 12.70 -1.75 16.93
N MET A 168 11.93 -2.28 15.98
CA MET A 168 10.76 -3.12 16.18
C MET A 168 11.09 -4.60 15.97
N ASN A 169 12.19 -5.06 16.58
CA ASN A 169 12.80 -6.39 16.37
C ASN A 169 12.52 -7.40 17.50
N PHE A 170 11.44 -7.21 18.25
CA PHE A 170 11.00 -8.11 19.31
C PHE A 170 9.50 -8.43 19.16
N THR A 171 8.99 -9.35 20.00
CA THR A 171 7.56 -9.66 20.10
C THR A 171 7.08 -9.50 21.54
N LEU A 172 5.77 -9.28 21.74
CA LEU A 172 5.23 -9.14 23.09
C LEU A 172 5.43 -10.42 23.91
N ASP A 173 5.19 -11.58 23.30
CA ASP A 173 5.40 -12.87 23.95
C ASP A 173 6.87 -13.05 24.36
N GLY A 174 7.82 -12.53 23.57
CA GLY A 174 9.25 -12.60 23.89
C GLY A 174 9.69 -11.75 25.07
N ILE A 175 8.92 -10.71 25.43
CA ILE A 175 9.23 -9.82 26.56
C ILE A 175 8.29 -9.97 27.75
N ARG A 176 7.17 -10.70 27.60
CA ARG A 176 6.07 -10.75 28.57
C ARG A 176 6.54 -11.16 29.96
N ASP A 177 7.45 -12.10 30.08
CA ASP A 177 7.94 -12.60 31.37
C ASP A 177 9.05 -11.72 31.99
N THR A 178 9.69 -10.86 31.19
CA THR A 178 10.92 -10.15 31.58
C THR A 178 10.78 -8.63 31.64
N TYR A 179 9.77 -8.05 30.98
CA TYR A 179 9.56 -6.60 30.96
C TYR A 179 9.20 -6.10 32.36
N GLN A 180 9.73 -4.96 32.79
CA GLN A 180 9.54 -4.42 34.14
C GLN A 180 9.14 -2.94 34.06
N PHE A 181 8.60 -2.43 35.16
CA PHE A 181 8.23 -1.02 35.30
C PHE A 181 9.40 -0.11 34.92
N ASN A 182 9.16 0.84 34.02
CA ASN A 182 10.17 1.78 33.55
C ASN A 182 9.50 3.11 33.17
N GLU A 183 10.00 4.20 33.75
CA GLU A 183 9.45 5.54 33.59
C GLU A 183 10.01 6.30 32.36
N THR A 184 10.79 5.65 31.48
CA THR A 184 11.47 6.31 30.34
C THR A 184 10.78 6.04 29.01
N CYS A 185 10.87 7.00 28.07
CA CYS A 185 10.32 6.81 26.72
C CYS A 185 10.95 5.61 26.00
N GLN A 186 12.26 5.41 26.13
CA GLN A 186 13.02 4.40 25.39
C GLN A 186 12.61 2.96 25.72
N ASP A 187 12.08 2.75 26.92
CA ASP A 187 11.64 1.45 27.40
C ASP A 187 10.12 1.35 27.58
N THR A 188 9.35 2.40 27.25
CA THR A 188 7.87 2.37 27.30
C THR A 188 7.27 2.45 25.90
N VAL A 189 7.72 3.42 25.09
CA VAL A 189 7.13 3.71 23.78
C VAL A 189 7.27 2.55 22.79
N PRO A 190 8.43 1.86 22.67
CA PRO A 190 8.54 0.70 21.79
C PRO A 190 7.57 -0.43 22.14
N GLN A 191 7.36 -0.67 23.43
CA GLN A 191 6.52 -1.75 23.94
C GLN A 191 5.04 -1.44 23.70
N ALA A 192 4.62 -0.19 23.91
CA ALA A 192 3.29 0.28 23.56
C ALA A 192 3.03 0.21 22.04
N LEU A 193 4.01 0.61 21.23
CA LEU A 193 3.92 0.50 19.76
C LEU A 193 3.82 -0.96 19.32
N MET A 194 4.60 -1.86 19.92
CA MET A 194 4.51 -3.29 19.64
C MET A 194 3.16 -3.89 20.10
N ALA A 195 2.62 -3.42 21.22
CA ALA A 195 1.29 -3.81 21.70
C ALA A 195 0.20 -3.52 20.67
N PHE A 196 0.31 -2.37 19.99
CA PHE A 196 -0.51 -2.04 18.83
C PHE A 196 -0.18 -2.89 17.60
N PHE A 197 1.09 -3.06 17.23
CA PHE A 197 1.49 -3.79 16.02
C PHE A 197 1.12 -5.29 16.02
N GLU A 198 1.02 -5.92 17.20
CA GLU A 198 0.58 -7.31 17.36
C GLU A 198 -0.92 -7.43 17.70
N SER A 199 -1.68 -6.33 17.61
CA SER A 199 -3.11 -6.34 17.91
C SER A 199 -3.96 -6.76 16.72
N THR A 200 -5.15 -7.28 17.00
CA THR A 200 -6.18 -7.65 16.01
C THR A 200 -7.45 -6.80 16.11
N GLY A 201 -7.50 -5.87 17.07
CA GLY A 201 -8.60 -4.95 17.30
C GLY A 201 -8.34 -4.06 18.52
N PHE A 202 -9.24 -3.12 18.80
CA PHE A 202 -9.03 -2.13 19.86
C PHE A 202 -8.85 -2.76 21.25
N GLU A 203 -9.74 -3.66 21.65
CA GLU A 203 -9.66 -4.33 22.96
C GLU A 203 -8.41 -5.22 23.07
N ASP A 204 -8.07 -5.95 22.01
CA ASP A 204 -6.87 -6.81 21.99
C ASP A 204 -5.58 -5.98 22.10
N ALA A 205 -5.54 -4.76 21.52
CA ALA A 205 -4.42 -3.84 21.71
C ALA A 205 -4.25 -3.42 23.19
N ILE A 206 -5.35 -3.12 23.89
CA ILE A 206 -5.30 -2.81 25.33
C ILE A 206 -4.86 -4.05 26.13
N ARG A 207 -5.42 -5.23 25.82
CA ARG A 207 -5.03 -6.48 26.49
C ARG A 207 -3.56 -6.82 26.26
N ASN A 208 -3.04 -6.61 25.05
CA ASN A 208 -1.62 -6.72 24.72
C ASN A 208 -0.78 -5.84 25.66
N ALA A 209 -1.11 -4.56 25.75
CA ALA A 209 -0.41 -3.58 26.58
C ALA A 209 -0.40 -3.97 28.06
N ILE A 210 -1.55 -4.36 28.62
CA ILE A 210 -1.62 -4.80 30.03
C ILE A 210 -0.86 -6.10 30.25
N SER A 211 -0.96 -7.07 29.33
CA SER A 211 -0.42 -8.41 29.50
C SER A 211 1.10 -8.46 29.64
N ILE A 212 1.82 -7.44 29.14
CA ILE A 212 3.27 -7.35 29.28
C ILE A 212 3.71 -6.70 30.59
N GLY A 213 2.79 -6.12 31.38
CA GLY A 213 3.09 -5.40 32.61
C GLY A 213 3.91 -4.12 32.38
N GLY A 214 4.66 -3.71 33.40
CA GLY A 214 5.36 -2.43 33.43
C GLY A 214 4.48 -1.30 33.97
N ASP A 215 4.73 -0.08 33.48
CA ASP A 215 3.92 1.11 33.73
C ASP A 215 2.61 1.00 32.92
N SER A 216 1.66 0.23 33.46
CA SER A 216 0.62 -0.43 32.67
C SER A 216 -0.45 0.53 32.15
N ASP A 217 -0.81 1.57 32.92
CA ASP A 217 -1.64 2.69 32.46
C ASP A 217 -0.94 3.48 31.36
N THR A 218 0.34 3.83 31.52
CA THR A 218 1.11 4.56 30.50
C THR A 218 1.24 3.78 29.18
N VAL A 219 1.65 2.51 29.25
CA VAL A 219 1.79 1.66 28.06
C VAL A 219 0.43 1.51 27.37
N ALA A 220 -0.64 1.29 28.13
CA ALA A 220 -1.98 1.15 27.59
C ALA A 220 -2.53 2.47 27.04
N ALA A 221 -2.21 3.63 27.63
CA ALA A 221 -2.64 4.94 27.15
C ALA A 221 -2.04 5.27 25.78
N ILE A 222 -0.73 5.03 25.61
CA ILE A 222 -0.06 5.19 24.31
C ILE A 222 -0.68 4.23 23.29
N THR A 223 -0.80 2.95 23.64
CA THR A 223 -1.35 1.90 22.76
C THR A 223 -2.79 2.21 22.35
N GLY A 224 -3.63 2.58 23.32
CA GLY A 224 -5.05 2.85 23.14
C GLY A 224 -5.30 4.08 22.28
N GLY A 225 -4.47 5.12 22.40
CA GLY A 225 -4.53 6.27 21.50
C GLY A 225 -4.36 5.86 20.05
N ILE A 226 -3.32 5.08 19.74
CA ILE A 226 -3.02 4.62 18.38
C ILE A 226 -4.11 3.63 17.89
N ALA A 227 -4.54 2.71 18.76
CA ALA A 227 -5.56 1.72 18.45
C ALA A 227 -6.91 2.38 18.12
N GLU A 228 -7.31 3.45 18.81
CA GLU A 228 -8.51 4.22 18.44
C GLU A 228 -8.37 4.83 17.04
N ALA A 229 -7.22 5.41 16.72
CA ALA A 229 -7.01 6.03 15.42
C ALA A 229 -7.08 5.02 14.26
N TYR A 230 -6.71 3.77 14.50
CA TYR A 230 -6.71 2.69 13.50
C TYR A 230 -8.03 1.90 13.45
N TYR A 231 -8.47 1.33 14.57
CA TYR A 231 -9.65 0.45 14.64
C TYR A 231 -10.95 1.19 14.98
N GLY A 232 -10.85 2.31 15.68
CA GLY A 232 -11.96 2.92 16.40
C GLY A 232 -12.26 2.24 17.75
N ILE A 233 -13.11 2.86 18.56
CA ILE A 233 -13.47 2.34 19.89
C ILE A 233 -14.82 1.61 19.83
N PRO A 234 -14.93 0.40 20.40
CA PRO A 234 -16.20 -0.30 20.55
C PRO A 234 -17.20 0.51 21.37
N SER A 235 -18.46 0.54 20.94
CA SER A 235 -19.48 1.39 21.57
C SER A 235 -19.65 1.10 23.07
N ASP A 236 -19.68 -0.17 23.50
CA ASP A 236 -19.88 -0.53 24.90
C ASP A 236 -18.71 -0.10 25.80
N ILE A 237 -17.47 -0.22 25.30
CA ILE A 237 -16.28 0.28 26.00
C ILE A 237 -16.38 1.79 26.17
N ARG A 238 -16.73 2.52 25.10
CA ARG A 238 -16.95 3.98 25.17
C ARG A 238 -18.01 4.32 26.22
N LYS A 239 -19.19 3.68 26.19
CA LYS A 239 -20.27 3.97 27.15
C LYS A 239 -19.80 3.81 28.60
N HIS A 240 -19.06 2.74 28.88
CA HIS A 240 -18.57 2.44 30.22
C HIS A 240 -17.46 3.40 30.65
N VAL A 241 -16.48 3.70 29.79
CA VAL A 241 -15.37 4.60 30.11
C VAL A 241 -15.84 6.02 30.44
N LEU A 242 -16.83 6.55 29.71
CA LEU A 242 -17.37 7.89 30.00
C LEU A 242 -17.94 8.02 31.42
N THR A 243 -18.31 6.92 32.08
CA THR A 243 -18.82 6.94 33.45
C THR A 243 -17.74 7.20 34.50
N PHE A 244 -16.46 6.99 34.18
CA PHE A 244 -15.33 7.25 35.07
C PHE A 244 -14.91 8.73 35.07
N LEU A 245 -15.25 9.48 34.02
CA LEU A 245 -14.92 10.90 33.94
C LEU A 245 -15.92 11.75 34.74
N ASP A 246 -15.39 12.77 35.41
CA ASP A 246 -16.21 13.80 36.04
C ASP A 246 -16.72 14.82 35.01
N GLU A 247 -17.45 15.84 35.47
CA GLU A 247 -18.06 16.80 34.56
C GLU A 247 -17.04 17.64 33.78
N GLU A 248 -15.93 18.03 34.38
CA GLU A 248 -14.94 18.90 33.74
C GLU A 248 -14.15 18.14 32.68
N LEU A 249 -13.64 16.94 33.01
CA LEU A 249 -12.91 16.09 32.07
C LEU A 249 -13.80 15.65 30.90
N LEU A 250 -15.06 15.29 31.18
CA LEU A 250 -16.03 14.92 30.15
C LEU A 250 -16.33 16.08 29.19
N ARG A 251 -16.43 17.30 29.72
CA ARG A 251 -16.69 18.51 28.91
C ARG A 251 -15.53 18.82 27.97
N ILE A 252 -14.28 18.69 28.44
CA ILE A 252 -13.08 18.86 27.60
C ILE A 252 -13.07 17.83 26.47
N LEU A 253 -13.31 16.55 26.80
CA LEU A 253 -13.38 15.47 25.83
C LEU A 253 -14.42 15.75 24.73
N MET A 254 -15.64 16.13 25.10
CA MET A 254 -16.70 16.40 24.12
C MET A 254 -16.38 17.61 23.25
N ASN A 255 -15.80 18.68 23.82
CA ASN A 255 -15.38 19.83 23.04
C ASN A 255 -14.31 19.46 22.01
N PHE A 256 -13.37 18.59 22.38
CA PHE A 256 -12.33 18.11 21.48
C PHE A 256 -12.93 17.25 20.37
N GLU A 257 -13.75 16.26 20.71
CA GLU A 257 -14.41 15.38 19.75
C GLU A 257 -15.38 16.10 18.81
N ASN A 258 -15.99 17.21 19.25
CA ASN A 258 -16.83 18.05 18.39
C ASN A 258 -16.02 18.79 17.31
N LYS A 259 -14.72 19.04 17.52
CA LYS A 259 -13.82 19.64 16.52
C LYS A 259 -13.06 18.57 15.73
N TYR A 260 -12.65 17.49 16.38
CA TYR A 260 -11.89 16.37 15.83
C TYR A 260 -12.65 15.06 16.10
N PRO A 261 -13.55 14.64 15.19
CA PRO A 261 -14.44 13.51 15.44
C PRO A 261 -13.68 12.21 15.75
N PRO A 262 -14.16 11.40 16.72
CA PRO A 262 -13.56 10.11 17.03
C PRO A 262 -13.84 9.09 15.92
N VAL A 263 -13.03 8.04 15.91
CA VAL A 263 -13.25 6.83 15.09
C VAL A 263 -13.95 5.79 15.96
N MET A 264 -15.05 5.23 15.47
CA MET A 264 -15.88 4.25 16.18
C MET A 264 -15.70 2.87 15.56
N GLU A 265 -15.66 1.80 16.37
CA GLU A 265 -15.64 0.43 15.84
C GLU A 265 -17.07 -0.10 15.70
N LYS A 266 -17.45 -0.55 14.49
CA LYS A 266 -18.74 -1.21 14.23
C LYS A 266 -18.52 -2.70 14.03
N ASN A 267 -19.28 -3.49 14.78
CA ASN A 267 -19.26 -4.95 14.68
C ASN A 267 -20.27 -5.43 13.62
N MET A 268 -19.78 -6.07 12.57
CA MET A 268 -20.55 -6.67 11.48
C MET A 268 -20.27 -8.19 11.44
N GLY A 269 -20.93 -8.95 12.31
CA GLY A 269 -20.69 -10.40 12.42
C GLY A 269 -19.30 -10.71 12.99
N ASN A 270 -18.41 -11.32 12.19
CA ASN A 270 -17.01 -11.55 12.55
C ASN A 270 -16.08 -10.38 12.19
N MET A 271 -16.58 -9.31 11.56
CA MET A 271 -15.79 -8.19 11.06
C MET A 271 -15.95 -6.94 11.93
N ARG A 272 -14.84 -6.27 12.23
CA ARG A 272 -14.80 -4.99 12.94
C ARG A 272 -14.31 -3.91 11.97
N VAL A 273 -15.07 -2.83 11.81
CA VAL A 273 -14.77 -1.77 10.83
C VAL A 273 -14.75 -0.40 11.52
N PRO A 274 -13.72 0.43 11.28
CA PRO A 274 -13.70 1.81 11.74
C PRO A 274 -14.73 2.67 11.00
N VAL A 275 -15.47 3.47 11.74
CA VAL A 275 -16.50 4.39 11.25
C VAL A 275 -16.14 5.80 11.70
N LYS A 276 -16.07 6.75 10.76
CA LYS A 276 -15.90 8.17 11.09
C LYS A 276 -17.25 8.79 11.43
N ARG A 277 -17.33 9.45 12.58
CA ARG A 277 -18.48 10.26 13.00
C ARG A 277 -18.73 11.43 12.05
N SER A 278 -20.00 11.72 11.76
CA SER A 278 -20.39 12.86 10.92
C SER A 278 -20.04 14.19 11.58
N SER A 279 -19.24 15.03 10.91
CA SER A 279 -18.78 16.34 11.40
C SER A 279 -19.90 17.37 11.62
N LYS A 280 -21.13 17.08 11.18
CA LYS A 280 -22.30 17.95 11.37
C LYS A 280 -22.94 17.82 12.76
N ARG A 281 -22.66 16.75 13.51
CA ARG A 281 -23.27 16.51 14.83
C ARG A 281 -22.36 16.96 15.97
N LYS A 282 -22.90 17.79 16.86
CA LYS A 282 -22.22 18.26 18.08
C LYS A 282 -22.92 17.69 19.32
N VAL A 283 -22.15 17.19 20.27
CA VAL A 283 -22.64 16.81 21.61
C VAL A 283 -22.52 18.03 22.52
N ASN A 284 -23.66 18.48 23.07
CA ASN A 284 -23.74 19.62 24.00
C ASN A 284 -24.56 19.20 25.23
N GLY A 285 -24.30 19.81 26.38
CA GLY A 285 -25.08 19.65 27.61
C GLY A 285 -24.60 20.62 28.69
N GLU A 286 -25.49 21.03 29.61
CA GLU A 286 -25.15 22.01 30.65
C GLU A 286 -24.47 21.36 31.87
N ASN A 287 -24.85 20.11 32.16
CA ASN A 287 -24.36 19.31 33.29
C ASN A 287 -23.93 17.89 32.87
N ARG A 288 -23.24 17.17 33.76
CA ARG A 288 -22.71 15.82 33.48
C ARG A 288 -23.75 14.83 32.93
N ALA A 289 -24.97 14.82 33.48
CA ALA A 289 -26.00 13.88 33.09
C ALA A 289 -26.47 14.11 31.64
N GLU A 290 -26.66 15.37 31.25
CA GLU A 290 -27.01 15.76 29.88
C GLU A 290 -25.89 15.44 28.89
N ILE A 291 -24.64 15.77 29.23
CA ILE A 291 -23.48 15.49 28.38
C ILE A 291 -23.36 13.98 28.15
N MET A 292 -23.53 13.18 29.21
CA MET A 292 -23.47 11.72 29.12
C MET A 292 -24.60 11.18 28.26
N GLN A 293 -25.85 11.60 28.48
CA GLN A 293 -26.99 11.17 27.67
C GLN A 293 -26.81 11.53 26.19
N ALA A 294 -26.40 12.76 25.89
CA ALA A 294 -26.17 13.21 24.52
C ALA A 294 -25.02 12.46 23.82
N SER A 295 -23.95 12.13 24.57
CA SER A 295 -22.83 11.32 24.05
C SER A 295 -23.23 9.89 23.75
N LEU A 296 -24.05 9.27 24.61
CA LEU A 296 -24.57 7.92 24.41
C LEU A 296 -25.47 7.83 23.18
N VAL A 297 -26.41 8.77 23.02
CA VAL A 297 -27.30 8.84 21.85
C VAL A 297 -26.50 9.05 20.57
N ALA A 298 -25.53 9.98 20.58
CA ALA A 298 -24.67 10.22 19.42
C ALA A 298 -23.90 8.95 19.01
N ALA A 299 -23.31 8.22 19.96
CA ALA A 299 -22.56 7.00 19.67
C ALA A 299 -23.44 5.88 19.07
N GLU A 300 -24.67 5.71 19.56
CA GLU A 300 -25.60 4.71 19.01
C GLU A 300 -26.09 5.06 17.60
N GLU A 301 -26.34 6.34 17.34
CA GLU A 301 -26.75 6.80 16.02
C GLU A 301 -25.59 6.77 15.01
N ASP A 302 -24.37 7.12 15.42
CA ASP A 302 -23.18 7.07 14.55
C ASP A 302 -22.91 5.63 14.08
N VAL A 303 -23.09 4.63 14.96
CA VAL A 303 -23.01 3.21 14.57
C VAL A 303 -24.13 2.80 13.61
N LYS A 304 -25.34 3.36 13.78
CA LYS A 304 -26.50 3.08 12.89
C LYS A 304 -26.34 3.73 11.51
N GLU A 305 -25.87 4.97 11.44
CA GLU A 305 -25.74 5.76 10.21
C GLU A 305 -24.45 5.51 9.43
N ALA A 306 -23.49 4.82 10.05
CA ALA A 306 -22.33 4.24 9.38
C ALA A 306 -22.74 3.36 8.20
N ALA A 307 -22.74 3.94 6.99
CA ALA A 307 -22.70 3.15 5.78
C ALA A 307 -21.38 2.38 5.75
N PRO A 308 -21.38 1.09 5.40
CA PRO A 308 -20.14 0.35 5.24
C PRO A 308 -19.27 1.06 4.20
N VAL A 309 -18.00 1.33 4.55
CA VAL A 309 -16.94 1.60 3.58
C VAL A 309 -16.30 0.23 3.32
N PRO A 310 -16.65 -0.47 2.23
CA PRO A 310 -16.35 -1.90 2.13
C PRO A 310 -14.97 -2.21 1.50
N GLU A 311 -14.34 -1.26 0.80
CA GLU A 311 -13.28 -1.61 -0.16
C GLU A 311 -11.86 -1.67 0.42
N GLU A 312 -11.44 -0.76 1.31
CA GLU A 312 -10.03 -0.73 1.74
C GLU A 312 -9.71 -1.67 2.93
N THR A 313 -10.62 -1.83 3.90
CA THR A 313 -10.31 -2.57 5.15
C THR A 313 -10.30 -4.10 4.99
N THR A 314 -11.13 -4.65 4.10
CA THR A 314 -11.19 -6.10 3.85
C THR A 314 -9.98 -6.60 3.07
N SER A 315 -9.52 -5.82 2.09
CA SER A 315 -8.34 -6.13 1.29
C SER A 315 -7.07 -6.08 2.15
N GLU A 316 -6.93 -5.07 3.02
CA GLU A 316 -5.78 -4.99 3.94
C GLU A 316 -5.78 -6.14 4.96
N GLN A 317 -6.94 -6.53 5.49
CA GLN A 317 -7.07 -7.67 6.40
C GLN A 317 -6.70 -8.98 5.72
N LEU A 318 -7.22 -9.23 4.52
CA LEU A 318 -6.90 -10.41 3.74
C LEU A 318 -5.41 -10.42 3.38
N PHE A 319 -4.85 -9.28 2.97
CA PHE A 319 -3.41 -9.15 2.76
C PHE A 319 -2.60 -9.52 4.01
N ASN A 320 -2.92 -8.94 5.17
CA ASN A 320 -2.21 -9.22 6.42
C ASN A 320 -2.34 -10.70 6.82
N HIS A 321 -3.51 -11.30 6.59
CA HIS A 321 -3.72 -12.73 6.78
C HIS A 321 -2.80 -13.56 5.89
N LEU A 322 -2.77 -13.27 4.58
CA LEU A 322 -1.94 -13.99 3.61
C LEU A 322 -0.45 -13.76 3.85
N PHE A 323 -0.06 -12.56 4.29
CA PHE A 323 1.31 -12.26 4.68
C PHE A 323 1.70 -12.98 5.99
N GLY A 324 0.74 -13.24 6.88
CA GLY A 324 0.91 -14.10 8.04
C GLY A 324 1.40 -15.51 7.67
N ALA A 325 0.99 -16.04 6.52
CA ALA A 325 1.49 -17.32 6.00
C ALA A 325 3.00 -17.26 5.71
N CYS A 326 3.53 -16.12 5.25
CA CYS A 326 4.97 -15.91 5.07
C CYS A 326 5.75 -16.01 6.39
N ASN A 327 5.16 -15.58 7.52
CA ASN A 327 5.79 -15.71 8.83
C ASN A 327 5.95 -17.17 9.24
N ILE A 328 4.96 -18.02 8.94
CA ILE A 328 5.03 -19.47 9.18
C ILE A 328 6.15 -20.07 8.34
N LEU A 329 6.25 -19.69 7.07
CA LEU A 329 7.29 -20.17 6.14
C LEU A 329 8.69 -19.61 6.41
N ARG A 330 8.81 -18.55 7.23
CA ARG A 330 10.08 -17.84 7.48
C ARG A 330 11.09 -18.74 8.18
N GLY A 331 12.33 -18.68 7.69
CA GLY A 331 13.48 -19.42 8.20
C GLY A 331 13.90 -20.52 7.23
N PRO A 332 13.11 -21.58 7.03
CA PRO A 332 13.45 -22.65 6.10
C PRO A 332 13.32 -22.29 4.61
N ILE A 333 12.45 -21.32 4.30
CA ILE A 333 12.22 -20.82 2.94
C ILE A 333 12.76 -19.40 2.80
N ASN A 334 13.47 -19.14 1.70
CA ASN A 334 13.98 -17.81 1.38
C ASN A 334 12.82 -16.86 1.01
N GLN A 335 12.98 -15.57 1.28
CA GLN A 335 11.89 -14.60 1.08
C GLN A 335 11.45 -14.48 -0.39
N ASP A 336 12.36 -14.67 -1.34
CA ASP A 336 12.08 -14.67 -2.77
C ASP A 336 11.35 -15.95 -3.26
N GLU A 337 11.37 -17.01 -2.45
CA GLU A 337 10.68 -18.28 -2.71
C GLU A 337 9.24 -18.30 -2.14
N PHE A 338 8.85 -17.37 -1.27
CA PHE A 338 7.52 -17.37 -0.63
C PHE A 338 6.36 -17.40 -1.63
N LYS A 339 6.51 -16.73 -2.77
CA LYS A 339 5.52 -16.74 -3.85
C LYS A 339 5.18 -18.14 -4.34
N SER A 340 6.14 -19.07 -4.30
CA SER A 340 5.94 -20.45 -4.76
C SER A 340 5.13 -21.32 -3.79
N TYR A 341 4.83 -20.79 -2.59
CA TYR A 341 4.03 -21.48 -1.58
C TYR A 341 2.71 -20.76 -1.32
N VAL A 342 2.76 -19.45 -1.07
CA VAL A 342 1.58 -18.65 -0.66
C VAL A 342 0.57 -18.49 -1.79
N ILE A 343 1.03 -18.31 -3.04
CA ILE A 343 0.14 -18.17 -4.20
C ILE A 343 -0.65 -19.46 -4.48
N PRO A 344 -0.01 -20.62 -4.71
CA PRO A 344 -0.76 -21.84 -5.04
C PRO A 344 -1.65 -22.31 -3.88
N ILE A 345 -1.23 -22.15 -2.61
CA ILE A 345 -2.07 -22.60 -1.49
C ILE A 345 -3.30 -21.72 -1.28
N LEU A 346 -3.20 -20.40 -1.50
CA LEU A 346 -4.35 -19.50 -1.52
C LEU A 346 -5.32 -19.89 -2.65
N PHE A 347 -4.79 -20.11 -3.85
CA PHE A 347 -5.61 -20.48 -4.99
C PHE A 347 -6.32 -21.82 -4.78
N PHE A 348 -5.61 -22.81 -4.23
CA PHE A 348 -6.19 -24.10 -3.83
C PHE A 348 -7.31 -23.94 -2.80
N LYS A 349 -7.08 -23.14 -1.74
CA LYS A 349 -8.10 -22.85 -0.73
C LYS A 349 -9.33 -22.21 -1.37
N ARG A 350 -9.15 -21.21 -2.24
CA ARG A 350 -10.28 -20.53 -2.89
C ARG A 350 -11.06 -21.43 -3.83
N ILE A 351 -10.41 -22.32 -4.58
CA ILE A 351 -11.12 -23.31 -5.41
C ILE A 351 -12.05 -24.17 -4.53
N SER A 352 -11.54 -24.65 -3.40
CA SER A 352 -12.33 -25.46 -2.47
C SER A 352 -13.48 -24.67 -1.84
N ASP A 353 -13.20 -23.46 -1.33
CA ASP A 353 -14.25 -22.64 -0.71
C ASP A 353 -15.34 -22.20 -1.70
N VAL A 354 -14.98 -21.94 -2.98
CA VAL A 354 -15.96 -21.62 -4.02
C VAL A 354 -16.78 -22.85 -4.40
N TYR A 355 -16.15 -24.03 -4.48
CA TYR A 355 -16.87 -25.28 -4.72
C TYR A 355 -17.91 -25.54 -3.63
N ASP A 356 -17.56 -25.37 -2.35
CA ASP A 356 -18.48 -25.49 -1.22
C ASP A 356 -19.68 -24.52 -1.34
N GLU A 357 -19.43 -23.29 -1.79
CA GLU A 357 -20.48 -22.29 -2.00
C GLU A 357 -21.43 -22.67 -3.14
N GLU A 358 -20.87 -23.12 -4.28
CA GLU A 358 -21.62 -23.55 -5.46
C GLU A 358 -22.44 -24.81 -5.18
N TYR A 359 -21.85 -25.79 -4.48
CA TYR A 359 -22.54 -27.01 -4.03
C TYR A 359 -23.74 -26.66 -3.16
N GLN A 360 -23.54 -25.79 -2.16
CA GLN A 360 -24.63 -25.39 -1.27
C GLN A 360 -25.75 -24.64 -2.01
N ASP A 361 -25.41 -23.78 -2.97
CA ASP A 361 -26.40 -23.07 -3.78
C ASP A 361 -27.20 -24.05 -4.67
N ALA A 362 -26.53 -25.01 -5.32
CA ALA A 362 -27.18 -26.02 -6.14
C ALA A 362 -28.07 -26.97 -5.32
N LEU A 363 -27.65 -27.30 -4.10
CA LEU A 363 -28.44 -28.10 -3.16
C LEU A 363 -29.71 -27.36 -2.72
N GLU A 364 -29.61 -26.06 -2.44
CA GLU A 364 -30.77 -25.24 -2.09
C GLU A 364 -31.73 -25.06 -3.28
N GLU A 365 -31.20 -24.84 -4.49
CA GLU A 365 -32.01 -24.69 -5.71
C GLU A 365 -32.78 -25.97 -6.06
N SER A 366 -32.15 -27.13 -5.90
CA SER A 366 -32.77 -28.43 -6.17
C SER A 366 -33.71 -28.94 -5.08
N GLY A 367 -33.75 -28.28 -3.92
CA GLY A 367 -34.54 -28.70 -2.77
C GLY A 367 -33.94 -29.86 -1.99
N GLY A 368 -32.61 -30.00 -2.00
CA GLY A 368 -31.86 -31.00 -1.25
C GLY A 368 -31.42 -32.22 -2.05
N ASP A 369 -31.36 -32.13 -3.38
CA ASP A 369 -30.87 -33.22 -4.24
C ASP A 369 -29.34 -33.17 -4.32
N GLU A 370 -28.67 -34.08 -3.60
CA GLU A 370 -27.21 -34.18 -3.58
C GLU A 370 -26.63 -34.60 -4.94
N GLU A 371 -27.35 -35.41 -5.73
CA GLU A 371 -26.88 -35.84 -7.06
C GLU A 371 -26.86 -34.65 -8.03
N TYR A 372 -27.88 -33.79 -7.97
CA TYR A 372 -27.90 -32.54 -8.70
C TYR A 372 -26.81 -31.59 -8.22
N ALA A 373 -26.66 -31.44 -6.89
CA ALA A 373 -25.73 -30.49 -6.30
C ALA A 373 -24.26 -30.82 -6.60
N SER A 374 -23.91 -32.10 -6.76
CA SER A 374 -22.55 -32.56 -7.10
C SER A 374 -22.27 -32.62 -8.62
N ALA A 375 -23.22 -32.28 -9.49
CA ALA A 375 -23.03 -32.39 -10.93
C ALA A 375 -21.96 -31.40 -11.44
N GLU A 376 -21.09 -31.84 -12.35
CA GLU A 376 -19.97 -31.04 -12.89
C GLU A 376 -20.43 -29.68 -13.45
N ASP A 377 -21.58 -29.63 -14.13
CA ASP A 377 -22.15 -28.41 -14.72
C ASP A 377 -22.56 -27.34 -13.68
N MET A 378 -22.67 -27.72 -12.39
CA MET A 378 -23.02 -26.81 -11.30
C MET A 378 -21.80 -26.09 -10.70
N HIS A 379 -20.58 -26.51 -11.07
CA HIS A 379 -19.35 -26.01 -10.46
C HIS A 379 -18.44 -25.32 -11.48
N SER A 380 -17.68 -24.33 -11.00
CA SER A 380 -16.65 -23.66 -11.81
C SER A 380 -15.43 -24.56 -12.05
N PHE A 381 -15.15 -25.48 -11.13
CA PHE A 381 -14.06 -26.46 -11.21
C PHE A 381 -14.47 -27.80 -10.64
N ASP A 382 -13.98 -28.86 -11.27
CA ASP A 382 -14.12 -30.22 -10.75
C ASP A 382 -13.09 -30.48 -9.65
N ILE A 383 -13.54 -30.92 -8.48
CA ILE A 383 -12.69 -31.34 -7.37
C ILE A 383 -12.83 -32.86 -7.17
N PRO A 384 -11.83 -33.67 -7.56
CA PRO A 384 -11.88 -35.11 -7.34
C PRO A 384 -11.87 -35.50 -5.85
N GLU A 385 -12.36 -36.69 -5.55
CA GLU A 385 -12.29 -37.26 -4.19
C GLU A 385 -10.85 -37.25 -3.63
N GLY A 386 -10.69 -36.80 -2.38
CA GLY A 386 -9.39 -36.69 -1.72
C GLY A 386 -8.58 -35.46 -2.13
N CYS A 387 -9.14 -34.57 -2.96
CA CYS A 387 -8.50 -33.33 -3.40
C CYS A 387 -9.14 -32.07 -2.81
N HIS A 388 -10.15 -32.18 -1.95
CA HIS A 388 -10.76 -31.03 -1.30
C HIS A 388 -9.85 -30.45 -0.21
N TRP A 389 -10.02 -29.17 0.14
CA TRP A 389 -9.25 -28.53 1.21
C TRP A 389 -9.32 -29.30 2.53
N ASP A 390 -10.52 -29.74 2.90
CA ASP A 390 -10.72 -30.47 4.15
C ASP A 390 -10.08 -31.86 4.14
N ASP A 391 -9.94 -32.50 2.98
CA ASP A 391 -9.19 -33.76 2.86
C ASP A 391 -7.73 -33.54 3.26
N VAL A 392 -7.11 -32.48 2.75
CA VAL A 392 -5.72 -32.12 3.06
C VAL A 392 -5.57 -31.67 4.51
N ARG A 393 -6.52 -30.88 5.03
CA ARG A 393 -6.53 -30.39 6.41
C ARG A 393 -6.54 -31.52 7.44
N ASN A 394 -7.23 -32.62 7.14
CA ASN A 394 -7.33 -33.78 8.02
C ASN A 394 -6.11 -34.72 7.96
N VAL A 395 -5.15 -34.49 7.07
CA VAL A 395 -3.94 -35.34 6.95
C VAL A 395 -2.96 -35.07 8.09
N SER A 396 -2.57 -36.12 8.80
CA SER A 396 -1.63 -36.02 9.92
C SER A 396 -0.16 -36.18 9.53
N GLU A 397 0.16 -36.89 8.45
CA GLU A 397 1.52 -37.23 8.03
C GLU A 397 1.71 -37.07 6.53
N ASN A 398 2.91 -36.66 6.11
CA ASN A 398 3.23 -36.38 4.70
C ASN A 398 2.29 -35.33 4.08
N VAL A 399 2.03 -34.28 4.84
CA VAL A 399 1.09 -33.19 4.52
C VAL A 399 1.48 -32.52 3.20
N GLY A 400 2.78 -32.32 2.96
CA GLY A 400 3.27 -31.76 1.71
C GLY A 400 2.94 -32.62 0.49
N ARG A 401 2.91 -33.94 0.63
CA ARG A 401 2.48 -34.85 -0.45
C ARG A 401 0.96 -34.78 -0.66
N ALA A 402 0.18 -34.62 0.41
CA ALA A 402 -1.27 -34.43 0.30
C ALA A 402 -1.61 -33.14 -0.44
N ILE A 403 -0.96 -32.02 -0.09
CA ILE A 403 -1.12 -30.72 -0.77
C ILE A 403 -0.83 -30.86 -2.28
N VAL A 404 0.32 -31.43 -2.65
CA VAL A 404 0.71 -31.62 -4.06
C VAL A 404 -0.28 -32.52 -4.79
N ASN A 405 -0.68 -33.65 -4.18
CA ASN A 405 -1.62 -34.58 -4.79
C ASN A 405 -2.99 -33.94 -5.05
N ALA A 406 -3.50 -33.15 -4.09
CA ALA A 406 -4.77 -32.44 -4.24
C ALA A 406 -4.71 -31.41 -5.37
N MET A 407 -3.69 -30.55 -5.37
CA MET A 407 -3.47 -29.55 -6.42
C MET A 407 -3.32 -30.19 -7.81
N SER A 408 -2.52 -31.26 -7.93
CA SER A 408 -2.38 -32.01 -9.20
C SER A 408 -3.64 -32.80 -9.59
N GLY A 409 -4.46 -33.21 -8.62
CA GLY A 409 -5.75 -33.85 -8.86
C GLY A 409 -6.73 -32.88 -9.51
N ILE A 410 -6.91 -31.72 -8.88
CA ILE A 410 -7.72 -30.61 -9.41
C ILE A 410 -7.23 -30.17 -10.78
N GLU A 411 -5.91 -30.01 -10.96
CA GLU A 411 -5.34 -29.63 -12.26
C GLU A 411 -5.72 -30.59 -13.40
N ARG A 412 -5.64 -31.90 -13.14
CA ARG A 412 -5.95 -32.94 -14.15
C ARG A 412 -7.42 -33.04 -14.48
N ALA A 413 -8.29 -32.76 -13.50
CA ALA A 413 -9.73 -32.72 -13.70
C ALA A 413 -10.15 -31.52 -14.56
N ASN A 414 -9.37 -30.43 -14.53
CA ASN A 414 -9.69 -29.16 -15.20
C ASN A 414 -8.69 -28.78 -16.31
N PRO A 415 -8.51 -29.59 -17.38
CA PRO A 415 -7.43 -29.41 -18.35
C PRO A 415 -7.57 -28.16 -19.23
N LEU A 416 -8.79 -27.64 -19.42
CA LEU A 416 -9.03 -26.45 -20.24
C LEU A 416 -8.63 -25.14 -19.53
N THR A 417 -8.70 -25.12 -18.20
CA THR A 417 -8.55 -23.92 -17.38
C THR A 417 -7.29 -23.95 -16.52
N LEU A 418 -6.96 -25.11 -15.94
CA LEU A 418 -5.90 -25.25 -14.94
C LEU A 418 -4.64 -25.98 -15.43
N SER A 419 -4.60 -26.50 -16.67
CA SER A 419 -3.40 -27.19 -17.18
C SER A 419 -2.13 -26.34 -17.01
N GLY A 420 -1.12 -26.91 -16.35
CA GLY A 420 0.15 -26.28 -16.02
C GLY A 420 0.05 -25.14 -15.00
N VAL A 421 -1.04 -25.01 -14.24
CA VAL A 421 -1.23 -23.96 -13.23
C VAL A 421 -0.54 -24.35 -11.93
N PHE A 422 -0.87 -25.48 -11.32
CA PHE A 422 -0.26 -25.88 -10.05
C PHE A 422 1.11 -26.52 -10.25
N SER A 423 1.28 -27.33 -11.30
CA SER A 423 2.58 -27.97 -11.60
C SER A 423 3.69 -26.96 -11.91
N SER A 424 3.35 -25.71 -12.24
CA SER A 424 4.32 -24.63 -12.42
C SER A 424 5.03 -24.20 -11.13
N PHE A 425 4.57 -24.71 -9.98
CA PHE A 425 5.12 -24.48 -8.66
C PHE A 425 5.74 -25.76 -8.05
N ASP A 426 6.05 -26.78 -8.87
CA ASP A 426 6.71 -28.02 -8.43
C ASP A 426 8.11 -27.79 -7.84
N ASP A 427 8.73 -26.63 -8.12
CA ASP A 427 9.95 -26.16 -7.44
C ASP A 427 9.72 -25.88 -5.94
N GLY A 428 8.45 -25.68 -5.55
CA GLY A 428 8.02 -25.70 -4.17
C GLY A 428 8.37 -27.06 -3.59
N THR A 429 9.39 -27.11 -2.74
CA THR A 429 9.87 -28.32 -2.09
C THR A 429 8.92 -28.78 -0.97
N TRP A 430 7.61 -28.83 -1.25
CA TRP A 430 6.53 -29.18 -0.33
C TRP A 430 6.78 -30.51 0.38
N THR A 431 7.40 -31.47 -0.30
CA THR A 431 7.69 -32.81 0.23
C THR A 431 9.04 -32.92 0.95
N ASN A 432 9.86 -31.87 0.94
CA ASN A 432 11.18 -31.89 1.57
C ASN A 432 11.06 -31.59 3.07
N LYS A 433 11.06 -32.64 3.89
CA LYS A 433 10.94 -32.54 5.35
C LYS A 433 12.09 -31.78 6.03
N ASN A 434 13.24 -31.61 5.37
CA ASN A 434 14.34 -30.78 5.91
C ASN A 434 14.07 -29.28 5.75
N LYS A 435 13.19 -28.89 4.82
CA LYS A 435 12.71 -27.51 4.65
C LYS A 435 11.37 -27.30 5.36
N LEU A 436 10.40 -28.17 5.11
CA LEU A 436 9.02 -28.02 5.61
C LEU A 436 8.60 -29.30 6.33
N THR A 437 8.48 -29.22 7.67
CA THR A 437 7.95 -30.32 8.49
C THR A 437 6.44 -30.45 8.33
N ASP A 438 5.90 -31.63 8.61
CA ASP A 438 4.44 -31.86 8.59
C ASP A 438 3.71 -30.94 9.59
N GLU A 439 4.31 -30.67 10.77
CA GLU A 439 3.80 -29.71 11.76
C GLU A 439 3.68 -28.30 11.18
N ARG A 440 4.74 -27.82 10.52
CA ARG A 440 4.75 -26.48 9.95
C ARG A 440 3.79 -26.31 8.78
N LEU A 441 3.61 -27.37 7.97
CA LEU A 441 2.62 -27.38 6.90
C LEU A 441 1.19 -27.43 7.47
N LYS A 442 0.95 -28.11 8.59
CA LYS A 442 -0.32 -28.03 9.31
C LYS A 442 -0.56 -26.63 9.85
N ASP A 443 0.44 -25.99 10.47
CA ASP A 443 0.30 -24.62 10.94
C ASP A 443 -0.08 -23.69 9.78
N LEU A 444 0.51 -23.89 8.61
CA LEU A 444 0.16 -23.15 7.40
C LEU A 444 -1.29 -23.42 6.97
N VAL A 445 -1.70 -24.68 6.86
CA VAL A 445 -3.07 -25.06 6.47
C VAL A 445 -4.10 -24.56 7.48
N GLU A 446 -3.84 -24.70 8.78
CA GLU A 446 -4.70 -24.19 9.85
C GLU A 446 -4.76 -22.67 9.84
N HIS A 447 -3.63 -22.00 9.59
CA HIS A 447 -3.62 -20.55 9.43
C HIS A 447 -4.50 -20.13 8.27
N MET A 448 -4.32 -20.71 7.07
CA MET A 448 -5.16 -20.43 5.90
C MET A 448 -6.64 -20.79 6.13
N SER A 449 -6.93 -21.73 7.05
CA SER A 449 -8.30 -22.14 7.40
C SER A 449 -9.01 -21.19 8.37
N LYS A 450 -8.31 -20.20 8.96
CA LYS A 450 -8.93 -19.20 9.86
C LYS A 450 -9.89 -18.27 9.13
N VAL A 451 -9.76 -18.16 7.80
CA VAL A 451 -10.55 -17.28 6.95
C VAL A 451 -11.11 -18.10 5.79
N LYS A 452 -12.41 -17.97 5.52
CA LYS A 452 -13.00 -18.46 4.26
C LYS A 452 -12.73 -17.46 3.16
N VAL A 453 -12.22 -17.92 2.03
CA VAL A 453 -11.85 -17.11 0.87
C VAL A 453 -12.72 -17.40 -0.34
N GLY A 454 -13.98 -17.79 -0.14
CA GLY A 454 -14.96 -17.98 -1.22
C GLY A 454 -15.51 -16.67 -1.81
N ASN A 455 -16.36 -16.77 -2.84
CA ASN A 455 -16.98 -15.63 -3.52
C ASN A 455 -18.01 -14.90 -2.64
N LYS A 456 -18.66 -15.59 -1.70
CA LYS A 456 -19.59 -14.99 -0.74
C LYS A 456 -18.86 -14.24 0.38
N ASN A 457 -17.61 -14.58 0.64
CA ASN A 457 -16.77 -13.93 1.65
C ASN A 457 -16.01 -12.72 1.11
N TYR A 458 -15.44 -12.86 -0.08
CA TYR A 458 -14.67 -11.80 -0.73
C TYR A 458 -15.12 -11.66 -2.18
N THR A 459 -15.51 -10.44 -2.55
CA THR A 459 -15.75 -10.08 -3.94
C THR A 459 -14.48 -10.30 -4.76
N ALA A 460 -14.67 -10.47 -6.07
CA ALA A 460 -13.57 -10.60 -7.01
C ALA A 460 -12.59 -9.42 -6.91
N ASP A 461 -13.11 -8.20 -6.74
CA ASP A 461 -12.29 -6.99 -6.60
C ASP A 461 -11.40 -7.04 -5.33
N ILE A 462 -11.96 -7.40 -4.16
CA ILE A 462 -11.18 -7.45 -2.90
C ILE A 462 -10.12 -8.56 -2.96
N MET A 463 -10.51 -9.76 -3.42
CA MET A 463 -9.60 -10.90 -3.54
C MET A 463 -8.48 -10.60 -4.53
N GLY A 464 -8.85 -10.01 -5.65
CA GLY A 464 -7.94 -9.55 -6.68
C GLY A 464 -6.93 -8.55 -6.16
N ASP A 465 -7.39 -7.44 -5.57
CA ASP A 465 -6.53 -6.37 -5.04
C ASP A 465 -5.54 -6.90 -3.98
N SER A 466 -6.01 -7.76 -3.07
CA SER A 466 -5.17 -8.42 -2.06
C SER A 466 -4.07 -9.27 -2.70
N TYR A 467 -4.42 -10.00 -3.75
CA TYR A 467 -3.50 -10.84 -4.49
C TYR A 467 -2.49 -10.03 -5.29
N GLU A 468 -2.90 -8.94 -5.92
CA GLU A 468 -1.98 -8.03 -6.63
C GLU A 468 -1.00 -7.35 -5.69
N TYR A 469 -1.46 -6.99 -4.49
CA TYR A 469 -0.59 -6.46 -3.46
C TYR A 469 0.46 -7.49 -3.02
N LEU A 470 0.09 -8.76 -2.87
CA LEU A 470 1.05 -9.85 -2.61
C LEU A 470 2.07 -10.01 -3.74
N ILE A 471 1.63 -10.03 -5.00
CA ILE A 471 2.53 -10.09 -6.16
C ILE A 471 3.52 -8.92 -6.13
N LYS A 472 3.02 -7.70 -5.89
CA LYS A 472 3.84 -6.49 -5.77
C LYS A 472 4.88 -6.65 -4.66
N LYS A 473 4.49 -7.09 -3.47
CA LYS A 473 5.43 -7.32 -2.36
C LYS A 473 6.47 -8.39 -2.69
N PHE A 474 6.09 -9.48 -3.35
CA PHE A 474 7.05 -10.49 -3.81
C PHE A 474 8.02 -9.94 -4.86
N ALA A 475 7.56 -9.05 -5.74
CA ALA A 475 8.41 -8.35 -6.69
C ALA A 475 9.39 -7.40 -5.99
N ASP A 476 8.93 -6.59 -5.04
CA ASP A 476 9.74 -5.68 -4.23
C ASP A 476 10.87 -6.42 -3.48
N MET A 477 10.57 -7.62 -2.94
CA MET A 477 11.55 -8.46 -2.24
C MET A 477 12.57 -9.10 -3.19
N SER A 478 12.18 -9.43 -4.42
CA SER A 478 13.00 -10.21 -5.35
C SER A 478 14.15 -9.41 -6.01
N LYS A 479 14.07 -8.06 -6.05
CA LYS A 479 15.06 -7.04 -6.53
C LYS A 479 15.82 -7.25 -7.86
N LYS A 480 16.15 -8.47 -8.30
CA LYS A 480 17.05 -8.76 -9.42
C LYS A 480 16.38 -8.76 -10.79
N ASN A 481 15.07 -9.05 -10.90
CA ASN A 481 14.36 -9.16 -12.19
C ASN A 481 12.93 -8.56 -12.18
N ALA A 482 12.57 -7.72 -11.21
CA ALA A 482 11.17 -7.31 -10.98
C ALA A 482 10.49 -6.59 -12.17
N GLY A 483 11.26 -5.92 -13.04
CA GLY A 483 10.73 -5.14 -14.17
C GLY A 483 10.11 -5.98 -15.30
N GLU A 484 10.48 -7.26 -15.43
CA GLU A 484 9.91 -8.17 -16.45
C GLU A 484 8.61 -8.85 -15.98
N PHE A 485 8.34 -8.86 -14.67
CA PHE A 485 7.23 -9.63 -14.09
C PHE A 485 6.04 -8.78 -13.63
N TYR A 486 6.28 -7.50 -13.35
CA TYR A 486 5.25 -6.61 -12.83
C TYR A 486 5.41 -5.18 -13.37
N THR A 487 4.34 -4.69 -13.99
CA THR A 487 4.25 -3.31 -14.47
C THR A 487 3.52 -2.46 -13.41
N PRO A 488 4.05 -1.30 -12.98
CA PRO A 488 3.36 -0.43 -12.04
C PRO A 488 1.94 -0.08 -12.49
N ARG A 489 0.96 -0.20 -11.58
CA ARG A 489 -0.47 0.04 -11.84
C ARG A 489 -0.77 1.36 -12.52
N SER A 490 -0.11 2.44 -12.09
CA SER A 490 -0.34 3.77 -12.68
C SER A 490 0.09 3.87 -14.15
N ILE A 491 1.12 3.13 -14.56
CA ILE A 491 1.51 3.01 -15.97
C ILE A 491 0.47 2.21 -16.74
N VAL A 492 0.02 1.09 -16.17
CA VAL A 492 -1.02 0.25 -16.77
C VAL A 492 -2.32 1.07 -16.98
N LYS A 493 -2.76 1.82 -15.97
CA LYS A 493 -3.92 2.72 -16.02
C LYS A 493 -3.76 3.78 -17.12
N LEU A 494 -2.58 4.38 -17.27
CA LEU A 494 -2.32 5.33 -18.36
C LEU A 494 -2.45 4.65 -19.74
N MET A 495 -1.84 3.49 -19.93
CA MET A 495 -1.90 2.75 -21.20
C MET A 495 -3.33 2.30 -21.55
N VAL A 496 -4.08 1.80 -20.57
CA VAL A 496 -5.48 1.40 -20.75
C VAL A 496 -6.36 2.61 -21.05
N ARG A 497 -6.10 3.78 -20.46
CA ARG A 497 -6.80 5.03 -20.82
C ARG A 497 -6.49 5.52 -22.23
N LEU A 498 -5.24 5.38 -22.68
CA LEU A 498 -4.85 5.71 -24.07
C LEU A 498 -5.54 4.80 -25.07
N LEU A 499 -5.62 3.50 -24.75
CA LEU A 499 -6.34 2.53 -25.58
C LEU A 499 -7.85 2.71 -25.49
N ASP A 500 -8.41 2.95 -24.32
CA ASP A 500 -9.85 3.02 -24.08
C ASP A 500 -10.61 1.80 -24.65
N PRO A 501 -10.30 0.56 -24.21
CA PRO A 501 -11.01 -0.64 -24.67
C PRO A 501 -12.50 -0.56 -24.32
N ARG A 502 -13.37 -0.91 -25.27
CA ARG A 502 -14.83 -0.88 -25.13
C ARG A 502 -15.40 -2.29 -24.98
N PRO A 503 -16.50 -2.46 -24.21
CA PRO A 503 -17.18 -3.75 -24.13
C PRO A 503 -17.48 -4.35 -25.51
N GLY A 504 -17.04 -5.58 -25.73
CA GLY A 504 -17.18 -6.33 -26.99
C GLY A 504 -15.93 -6.32 -27.89
N GLU A 505 -15.01 -5.39 -27.67
CA GLU A 505 -13.70 -5.38 -28.32
C GLU A 505 -12.76 -6.42 -27.70
N SER A 506 -11.79 -6.85 -28.49
CA SER A 506 -10.78 -7.83 -28.12
C SER A 506 -9.48 -7.16 -27.67
N VAL A 507 -8.90 -7.68 -26.58
CA VAL A 507 -7.68 -7.17 -25.95
C VAL A 507 -6.61 -8.25 -25.97
N TYR A 508 -5.40 -7.92 -26.43
CA TYR A 508 -4.28 -8.85 -26.50
C TYR A 508 -3.00 -8.29 -25.88
N ASP A 509 -2.41 -9.08 -24.98
CA ASP A 509 -1.08 -8.84 -24.43
C ASP A 509 -0.08 -9.96 -24.83
N PRO A 510 0.84 -9.71 -25.76
CA PRO A 510 1.81 -10.69 -26.25
C PRO A 510 2.93 -11.05 -25.25
N ALA A 511 3.04 -10.35 -24.12
CA ALA A 511 4.03 -10.57 -23.07
C ALA A 511 3.38 -10.28 -21.70
N CYS A 512 2.32 -11.02 -21.40
CA CYS A 512 1.32 -10.60 -20.41
C CYS A 512 1.78 -10.63 -18.94
N GLY A 513 2.96 -11.19 -18.66
CA GLY A 513 3.48 -11.25 -17.30
C GLY A 513 2.46 -11.88 -16.36
N THR A 514 2.16 -11.22 -15.24
CA THR A 514 1.17 -11.66 -14.24
C THR A 514 -0.28 -11.29 -14.57
N GLY A 515 -0.58 -10.84 -15.80
CA GLY A 515 -1.93 -10.54 -16.27
C GLY A 515 -2.49 -9.18 -15.84
N GLY A 516 -1.71 -8.33 -15.17
CA GLY A 516 -2.18 -7.06 -14.61
C GLY A 516 -2.79 -6.10 -15.63
N MET A 517 -2.24 -6.05 -16.86
CA MET A 517 -2.79 -5.24 -17.96
C MET A 517 -4.14 -5.77 -18.49
N CYS A 518 -4.29 -7.09 -18.50
CA CYS A 518 -5.54 -7.73 -18.88
C CYS A 518 -6.65 -7.41 -17.88
N ILE A 519 -6.34 -7.47 -16.58
CA ILE A 519 -7.27 -7.14 -15.48
C ILE A 519 -7.72 -5.68 -15.57
N GLU A 520 -6.77 -4.74 -15.70
CA GLU A 520 -7.11 -3.31 -15.83
C GLU A 520 -8.00 -3.05 -17.04
N SER A 521 -7.78 -3.76 -18.15
CA SER A 521 -8.64 -3.64 -19.33
C SER A 521 -10.07 -4.11 -19.07
N ILE A 522 -10.26 -5.20 -18.30
CA ILE A 522 -11.58 -5.69 -17.89
C ILE A 522 -12.26 -4.69 -16.95
N HIS A 523 -11.53 -4.14 -15.98
CA HIS A 523 -12.03 -3.12 -15.05
C HIS A 523 -12.46 -1.84 -15.78
N HIS A 524 -11.65 -1.37 -16.74
CA HIS A 524 -11.99 -0.22 -17.58
C HIS A 524 -13.28 -0.44 -18.39
N MET A 525 -13.52 -1.68 -18.83
CA MET A 525 -14.78 -2.11 -19.46
C MET A 525 -15.91 -2.41 -18.47
N LYS A 526 -15.74 -2.02 -17.19
CA LYS A 526 -16.71 -2.15 -16.09
C LYS A 526 -17.16 -3.60 -15.85
N ASN A 527 -16.24 -4.56 -15.97
CA ASN A 527 -16.53 -5.98 -15.76
C ASN A 527 -17.71 -6.49 -16.60
N SER A 528 -17.91 -5.91 -17.79
CA SER A 528 -19.04 -6.25 -18.66
C SER A 528 -18.95 -7.70 -19.14
N LYS A 529 -20.07 -8.43 -19.19
CA LYS A 529 -20.14 -9.79 -19.77
C LYS A 529 -19.68 -9.85 -21.23
N LEU A 530 -19.69 -8.73 -21.95
CA LEU A 530 -19.17 -8.64 -23.32
C LEU A 530 -17.64 -8.80 -23.39
N THR A 531 -16.94 -8.85 -22.25
CA THR A 531 -15.50 -9.15 -22.16
C THR A 531 -15.18 -10.65 -22.20
N TYR A 532 -16.18 -11.52 -21.98
CA TYR A 532 -15.96 -12.96 -21.95
C TYR A 532 -15.50 -13.46 -23.31
N GLY A 533 -14.39 -14.21 -23.35
CA GLY A 533 -13.80 -14.70 -24.60
C GLY A 533 -13.04 -13.63 -25.39
N LYS A 534 -12.83 -12.43 -24.83
CA LYS A 534 -12.21 -11.28 -25.53
C LYS A 534 -10.86 -10.87 -25.00
N ILE A 535 -10.36 -11.52 -23.95
CA ILE A 535 -9.06 -11.21 -23.33
C ILE A 535 -8.06 -12.32 -23.67
N TYR A 536 -6.93 -11.92 -24.23
CA TYR A 536 -5.91 -12.81 -24.76
C TYR A 536 -4.54 -12.42 -24.22
N GLY A 537 -3.74 -13.39 -23.80
CA GLY A 537 -2.40 -13.16 -23.29
C GLY A 537 -1.44 -14.29 -23.64
N GLN A 538 -0.19 -13.96 -23.94
CA GLN A 538 0.89 -14.93 -24.10
C GLN A 538 2.04 -14.60 -23.14
N GLU A 539 2.59 -15.62 -22.49
CA GLU A 539 3.71 -15.46 -21.55
C GLU A 539 4.70 -16.62 -21.73
N ASN A 540 5.99 -16.32 -21.80
CA ASN A 540 7.02 -17.32 -22.02
C ASN A 540 7.31 -18.14 -20.74
N ASN A 541 7.37 -17.47 -19.58
CA ASN A 541 7.67 -18.12 -18.31
C ASN A 541 6.46 -18.93 -17.80
N LEU A 542 6.70 -20.21 -17.50
CA LEU A 542 5.65 -21.13 -17.06
C LEU A 542 4.96 -20.66 -15.78
N SER A 543 5.71 -20.40 -14.71
CA SER A 543 5.18 -19.97 -13.41
C SER A 543 4.49 -18.61 -13.51
N THR A 544 5.05 -17.65 -14.26
CA THR A 544 4.41 -16.35 -14.48
C THR A 544 3.08 -16.49 -15.22
N SER A 545 3.02 -17.35 -16.25
CA SER A 545 1.77 -17.61 -16.98
C SER A 545 0.69 -18.24 -16.09
N ALA A 546 1.08 -19.10 -15.14
CA ALA A 546 0.17 -19.67 -14.16
C ALA A 546 -0.34 -18.62 -13.19
N ILE A 547 0.55 -17.75 -12.68
CA ILE A 547 0.17 -16.60 -11.85
C ILE A 547 -0.84 -15.73 -12.60
N ALA A 548 -0.66 -15.45 -13.89
CA ALA A 548 -1.61 -14.67 -14.68
C ALA A 548 -2.99 -15.31 -14.77
N ARG A 549 -3.05 -16.64 -15.00
CA ARG A 549 -4.32 -17.39 -15.03
C ARG A 549 -5.03 -17.35 -13.68
N MET A 550 -4.31 -17.60 -12.59
CA MET A 550 -4.85 -17.47 -11.23
C MET A 550 -5.34 -16.04 -10.98
N ASN A 551 -4.54 -15.03 -11.35
CA ASN A 551 -4.84 -13.62 -11.10
C ASN A 551 -6.15 -13.22 -11.79
N LEU A 552 -6.31 -13.56 -13.07
CA LEU A 552 -7.53 -13.28 -13.82
C LEU A 552 -8.75 -13.98 -13.22
N TYR A 553 -8.60 -15.24 -12.78
CA TYR A 553 -9.69 -15.96 -12.12
C TYR A 553 -10.09 -15.29 -10.79
N LEU A 554 -9.11 -14.88 -9.98
CA LEU A 554 -9.37 -14.21 -8.69
C LEU A 554 -10.11 -12.87 -8.88
N HIS A 555 -9.86 -12.18 -9.99
CA HIS A 555 -10.61 -10.98 -10.41
C HIS A 555 -11.92 -11.29 -11.16
N GLY A 556 -12.40 -12.54 -11.10
CA GLY A 556 -13.69 -12.94 -11.65
C GLY A 556 -13.75 -12.93 -13.18
N ALA A 557 -12.60 -12.87 -13.86
CA ALA A 557 -12.56 -12.90 -15.32
C ALA A 557 -12.98 -14.28 -15.83
N LYS A 558 -13.90 -14.30 -16.80
CA LYS A 558 -14.40 -15.53 -17.42
C LYS A 558 -13.95 -15.63 -18.88
N ASP A 559 -13.75 -16.87 -19.34
CA ASP A 559 -13.38 -17.20 -20.72
C ASP A 559 -12.12 -16.46 -21.23
N VAL A 560 -11.15 -16.23 -20.35
CA VAL A 560 -9.86 -15.60 -20.71
C VAL A 560 -8.91 -16.63 -21.31
N GLN A 561 -8.09 -16.20 -22.29
CA GLN A 561 -7.14 -17.09 -22.96
C GLN A 561 -5.70 -16.67 -22.71
N ILE A 562 -5.06 -17.30 -21.72
CA ILE A 562 -3.62 -17.12 -21.46
C ILE A 562 -2.86 -18.36 -21.91
N ARG A 563 -1.93 -18.21 -22.84
CA ARG A 563 -1.12 -19.30 -23.39
C ARG A 563 0.35 -19.18 -22.98
N GLN A 564 0.96 -20.29 -22.58
CA GLN A 564 2.38 -20.35 -22.27
C GLN A 564 3.21 -20.61 -23.53
N GLY A 565 4.21 -19.77 -23.80
CA GLY A 565 5.19 -19.97 -24.88
C GLY A 565 5.84 -18.67 -25.38
N ASP A 566 6.98 -18.81 -26.08
CA ASP A 566 7.72 -17.69 -26.67
C ASP A 566 6.98 -17.06 -27.86
N THR A 567 6.50 -15.82 -27.70
CA THR A 567 5.73 -15.10 -28.73
C THR A 567 6.55 -14.79 -29.99
N LEU A 568 7.83 -14.44 -29.86
CA LEU A 568 8.65 -14.06 -31.01
C LEU A 568 9.03 -15.29 -31.84
N ARG A 569 9.35 -16.42 -31.21
CA ARG A 569 9.65 -17.67 -31.93
C ARG A 569 8.40 -18.42 -32.38
N LYS A 570 7.36 -18.44 -31.56
CA LYS A 570 6.15 -19.26 -31.76
C LYS A 570 4.91 -18.52 -31.23
N PRO A 571 4.35 -17.57 -32.00
CA PRO A 571 3.10 -16.93 -31.63
C PRO A 571 1.97 -17.97 -31.62
N LEU A 572 1.17 -17.98 -30.55
CA LEU A 572 0.16 -19.03 -30.33
C LEU A 572 -1.26 -18.62 -30.72
N PHE A 573 -1.55 -17.33 -30.84
CA PHE A 573 -2.87 -16.85 -31.26
C PHE A 573 -2.93 -16.73 -32.78
N LEU A 574 -3.38 -17.81 -33.41
CA LEU A 574 -3.49 -17.94 -34.86
C LEU A 574 -4.94 -18.18 -35.29
N GLU A 575 -5.32 -17.62 -36.44
CA GLU A 575 -6.62 -17.80 -37.09
C GLU A 575 -6.39 -18.05 -38.58
N GLY A 576 -6.81 -19.23 -39.07
CA GLY A 576 -6.57 -19.63 -40.47
C GLY A 576 -5.09 -19.68 -40.88
N GLY A 577 -4.19 -20.02 -39.95
CA GLY A 577 -2.74 -20.09 -40.18
C GLY A 577 -2.03 -18.72 -40.22
N LYS A 578 -2.74 -17.62 -39.93
CA LYS A 578 -2.19 -16.27 -39.79
C LYS A 578 -2.32 -15.82 -38.34
N LEU A 579 -1.61 -14.75 -37.97
CA LEU A 579 -1.84 -14.12 -36.67
C LEU A 579 -3.30 -13.69 -36.52
N LYS A 580 -3.89 -14.03 -35.38
CA LYS A 580 -5.15 -13.45 -34.95
C LYS A 580 -4.94 -11.94 -34.73
N THR A 581 -5.94 -11.15 -35.10
CA THR A 581 -5.92 -9.70 -34.93
C THR A 581 -6.86 -9.25 -33.82
N PHE A 582 -6.54 -8.14 -33.17
CA PHE A 582 -7.22 -7.64 -31.98
C PHE A 582 -7.44 -6.14 -32.05
N ASP A 583 -8.55 -5.66 -31.46
CA ASP A 583 -8.90 -4.24 -31.43
C ASP A 583 -7.90 -3.44 -30.59
N CYS A 584 -7.53 -3.97 -29.43
CA CYS A 584 -6.58 -3.37 -28.50
C CYS A 584 -5.39 -4.30 -28.27
N VAL A 585 -4.18 -3.80 -28.47
CA VAL A 585 -2.93 -4.51 -28.14
C VAL A 585 -2.17 -3.70 -27.09
N LEU A 586 -1.75 -4.33 -26.00
CA LEU A 586 -0.98 -3.66 -24.96
C LEU A 586 0.09 -4.56 -24.39
N ALA A 587 1.27 -4.01 -24.10
CA ALA A 587 2.36 -4.79 -23.56
C ALA A 587 3.42 -3.96 -22.83
N ASN A 588 4.09 -4.59 -21.89
CA ASN A 588 5.41 -4.19 -21.39
C ASN A 588 6.39 -5.35 -21.61
N PRO A 589 6.90 -5.54 -22.85
CA PRO A 589 7.79 -6.65 -23.17
C PRO A 589 9.16 -6.49 -22.48
N PRO A 590 9.94 -7.56 -22.32
CA PRO A 590 11.30 -7.48 -21.77
C PRO A 590 12.20 -6.60 -22.66
N PHE A 591 12.82 -5.59 -22.05
CA PHE A 591 13.62 -4.59 -22.77
C PHE A 591 14.97 -5.14 -23.23
N GLY A 592 15.37 -4.81 -24.45
CA GLY A 592 16.73 -5.09 -24.91
C GLY A 592 17.08 -6.57 -24.96
N MET A 593 16.08 -7.45 -25.08
CA MET A 593 16.29 -8.90 -25.06
C MET A 593 17.23 -9.32 -26.21
N SER A 594 18.31 -10.02 -25.86
CA SER A 594 19.23 -10.62 -26.83
C SER A 594 18.92 -12.11 -27.04
N LYS A 595 19.39 -12.69 -28.14
CA LYS A 595 19.12 -14.09 -28.52
C LYS A 595 17.63 -14.39 -28.51
N TRP A 596 16.83 -13.50 -29.08
CA TRP A 596 15.37 -13.55 -29.05
C TRP A 596 14.79 -14.38 -30.19
N GLY A 597 15.63 -14.82 -31.14
CA GLY A 597 15.21 -15.66 -32.27
C GLY A 597 15.10 -14.90 -33.58
N ALA A 598 16.06 -14.00 -33.85
CA ALA A 598 16.09 -13.20 -35.07
C ALA A 598 16.12 -14.05 -36.35
N ASP A 599 16.74 -15.23 -36.32
CA ASP A 599 16.79 -16.19 -37.42
C ASP A 599 15.40 -16.71 -37.82
N VAL A 600 14.58 -17.05 -36.83
CA VAL A 600 13.19 -17.48 -37.03
C VAL A 600 12.34 -16.30 -37.51
N PHE A 601 12.57 -15.10 -36.99
CA PHE A 601 11.80 -13.91 -37.34
C PHE A 601 12.16 -13.35 -38.72
N ASP A 602 13.40 -13.51 -39.20
CA ASP A 602 13.80 -13.02 -40.52
C ASP A 602 13.03 -13.76 -41.63
N SER A 603 12.78 -15.05 -41.44
CA SER A 603 11.99 -15.92 -42.33
C SER A 603 10.53 -16.08 -41.89
N ASP A 604 10.01 -15.12 -41.13
CA ASP A 604 8.72 -15.23 -40.43
C ASP A 604 7.53 -15.50 -41.36
N GLN A 605 6.98 -16.71 -41.28
CA GLN A 605 5.81 -17.13 -42.05
C GLN A 605 4.52 -16.36 -41.70
N TYR A 606 4.48 -15.69 -40.55
CA TYR A 606 3.32 -14.92 -40.09
C TYR A 606 3.32 -13.47 -40.62
N GLY A 607 4.39 -13.04 -41.30
CA GLY A 607 4.51 -11.73 -41.93
C GLY A 607 4.67 -10.58 -40.94
N ARG A 608 5.36 -10.81 -39.82
CA ARG A 608 5.74 -9.82 -38.79
C ARG A 608 6.99 -9.04 -39.15
N ASN A 609 7.86 -9.58 -40.00
CA ASN A 609 9.03 -8.87 -40.54
C ASN A 609 8.60 -7.86 -41.62
N ILE A 610 7.88 -6.80 -41.23
CA ILE A 610 7.23 -5.84 -42.14
C ILE A 610 8.26 -4.86 -42.72
N TRP A 611 9.18 -4.37 -41.87
CA TRP A 611 10.15 -3.31 -42.22
C TRP A 611 11.61 -3.72 -42.00
N GLY A 612 11.86 -5.02 -41.83
CA GLY A 612 13.19 -5.59 -41.62
C GLY A 612 13.35 -6.19 -40.23
N CYS A 613 14.22 -7.20 -40.15
CA CYS A 613 14.53 -7.90 -38.92
C CYS A 613 15.54 -7.08 -38.10
N PRO A 614 15.23 -6.72 -36.84
CA PRO A 614 16.21 -6.11 -35.93
C PRO A 614 17.35 -7.09 -35.65
N THR A 615 18.42 -6.59 -35.01
CA THR A 615 19.56 -7.45 -34.68
C THR A 615 19.21 -8.41 -33.56
N ASP A 616 19.88 -9.56 -33.49
CA ASP A 616 19.67 -10.54 -32.42
C ASP A 616 20.15 -10.04 -31.04
N ALA A 617 20.74 -8.84 -30.97
CA ALA A 617 21.13 -8.16 -29.73
C ALA A 617 19.98 -7.37 -29.09
N ASN A 618 18.91 -7.05 -29.83
CA ASN A 618 17.77 -6.31 -29.29
C ASN A 618 16.43 -6.69 -29.97
N ALA A 619 15.45 -7.11 -29.17
CA ALA A 619 14.12 -7.53 -29.61
C ALA A 619 13.07 -6.41 -29.67
N ASP A 620 13.37 -5.17 -29.21
CA ASP A 620 12.34 -4.12 -29.01
C ASP A 620 11.49 -3.87 -30.27
N PHE A 621 12.12 -3.75 -31.45
CA PHE A 621 11.41 -3.59 -32.73
C PHE A 621 10.78 -4.88 -33.26
N ALA A 622 11.19 -6.06 -32.79
CA ALA A 622 10.53 -7.33 -33.14
C ALA A 622 9.19 -7.43 -32.40
N TRP A 623 9.17 -7.07 -31.11
CA TRP A 623 7.94 -6.92 -30.33
C TRP A 623 7.01 -5.89 -30.96
N LEU A 624 7.49 -4.68 -31.25
CA LEU A 624 6.67 -3.63 -31.85
C LEU A 624 6.06 -4.07 -33.18
N GLN A 625 6.83 -4.73 -34.05
CA GLN A 625 6.31 -5.26 -35.31
C GLN A 625 5.30 -6.39 -35.11
N HIS A 626 5.49 -7.29 -34.13
CA HIS A 626 4.51 -8.31 -33.75
C HIS A 626 3.19 -7.69 -33.30
N MET A 627 3.24 -6.68 -32.43
CA MET A 627 2.05 -5.96 -31.96
C MET A 627 1.33 -5.24 -33.10
N ILE A 628 2.06 -4.51 -33.94
CA ILE A 628 1.49 -3.82 -35.12
C ILE A 628 0.82 -4.81 -36.07
N LYS A 629 1.41 -6.00 -36.25
CA LYS A 629 0.85 -7.05 -37.09
C LYS A 629 -0.40 -7.71 -36.49
N SER A 630 -0.50 -7.73 -35.17
CA SER A 630 -1.61 -8.29 -34.40
C SER A 630 -2.75 -7.30 -34.18
N MET A 631 -2.60 -6.03 -34.58
CA MET A 631 -3.69 -5.06 -34.56
C MET A 631 -4.74 -5.38 -35.64
N ASP A 632 -6.02 -5.20 -35.30
CA ASP A 632 -7.10 -5.14 -36.26
C ASP A 632 -6.79 -4.10 -37.35
N LYS A 633 -7.19 -4.38 -38.58
CA LYS A 633 -6.78 -3.59 -39.75
C LYS A 633 -7.43 -2.22 -39.79
N ASP A 634 -8.65 -2.10 -39.28
CA ASP A 634 -9.50 -0.94 -39.47
C ASP A 634 -9.59 -0.09 -38.20
N ASN A 635 -9.66 -0.71 -37.02
CA ASN A 635 -9.82 -0.01 -35.74
C ASN A 635 -8.76 -0.38 -34.69
N GLY A 636 -7.73 -1.14 -35.08
CA GLY A 636 -6.68 -1.58 -34.16
C GLY A 636 -5.87 -0.43 -33.56
N ARG A 637 -5.55 -0.56 -32.28
CA ARG A 637 -4.73 0.38 -31.50
C ARG A 637 -3.78 -0.36 -30.56
N CYS A 638 -2.61 0.22 -30.33
CA CYS A 638 -1.53 -0.39 -29.57
C CYS A 638 -0.91 0.61 -28.60
N ALA A 639 -0.76 0.24 -27.33
CA ALA A 639 0.05 0.98 -26.35
C ALA A 639 1.15 0.06 -25.82
N VAL A 640 2.41 0.46 -25.95
CA VAL A 640 3.54 -0.37 -25.52
C VAL A 640 4.54 0.46 -24.72
N VAL A 641 5.07 -0.12 -23.65
CA VAL A 641 6.24 0.42 -22.94
C VAL A 641 7.52 -0.12 -23.58
N LEU A 642 8.46 0.77 -23.93
CA LEU A 642 9.77 0.42 -24.47
C LEU A 642 10.88 1.28 -23.82
N PRO A 643 12.16 0.89 -23.89
CA PRO A 643 13.25 1.77 -23.48
C PRO A 643 13.35 2.98 -24.41
N GLN A 644 13.69 4.17 -23.89
CA GLN A 644 13.78 5.39 -24.70
C GLN A 644 14.74 5.31 -25.89
N GLY A 645 15.70 4.38 -25.87
CA GLY A 645 16.62 4.13 -26.98
C GLY A 645 15.91 3.90 -28.33
N VAL A 646 14.71 3.30 -28.32
CA VAL A 646 13.92 3.07 -29.55
C VAL A 646 13.62 4.36 -30.30
N LEU A 647 13.59 5.51 -29.60
CA LEU A 647 13.29 6.82 -30.18
C LEU A 647 14.44 7.39 -31.03
N PHE A 648 15.70 7.00 -30.78
CA PHE A 648 16.85 7.67 -31.40
C PHE A 648 18.01 6.75 -31.83
N HIS A 649 18.02 5.47 -31.48
CA HIS A 649 19.06 4.55 -31.94
C HIS A 649 19.11 4.46 -33.48
N GLY A 650 20.33 4.36 -34.04
CA GLY A 650 20.58 4.30 -35.47
C GLY A 650 20.55 2.89 -36.08
N GLY A 651 21.18 2.71 -37.24
CA GLY A 651 21.34 1.40 -37.88
C GLY A 651 20.02 0.76 -38.36
N LYS A 652 19.87 -0.55 -38.15
CA LYS A 652 18.65 -1.29 -38.52
C LYS A 652 17.42 -0.77 -37.77
N GLU A 653 17.55 -0.49 -36.46
CA GLU A 653 16.47 0.07 -35.64
C GLU A 653 16.00 1.44 -36.16
N GLY A 654 16.94 2.33 -36.50
CA GLY A 654 16.60 3.61 -37.12
C GLY A 654 15.89 3.49 -38.48
N SER A 655 16.23 2.45 -39.25
CA SER A 655 15.58 2.16 -40.54
C SER A 655 14.13 1.68 -40.33
N ILE A 656 13.90 0.78 -39.37
CA ILE A 656 12.56 0.30 -39.01
C ILE A 656 11.70 1.46 -38.46
N ARG A 657 12.26 2.27 -37.55
CA ARG A 657 11.58 3.45 -36.99
C ARG A 657 11.13 4.42 -38.08
N LYS A 658 11.99 4.70 -39.06
CA LYS A 658 11.67 5.56 -40.20
C LYS A 658 10.43 5.07 -40.95
N GLU A 659 10.33 3.78 -41.21
CA GLU A 659 9.18 3.21 -41.93
C GLU A 659 7.89 3.22 -41.07
N ILE A 660 7.99 2.98 -39.76
CA ILE A 660 6.85 3.12 -38.83
C ILE A 660 6.31 4.56 -38.82
N ILE A 661 7.19 5.56 -38.77
CA ILE A 661 6.80 6.98 -38.83
C ILE A 661 6.09 7.29 -40.15
N LYS A 662 6.66 6.82 -41.29
CA LYS A 662 6.08 7.03 -42.62
C LYS A 662 4.74 6.32 -42.83
N ALA A 663 4.52 5.21 -42.14
CA ALA A 663 3.25 4.51 -42.15
C ALA A 663 2.13 5.27 -41.39
N ASP A 664 2.43 6.41 -40.76
CA ASP A 664 1.51 7.25 -39.99
C ASP A 664 0.73 6.48 -38.91
N LEU A 665 1.37 5.48 -38.30
CA LEU A 665 0.77 4.65 -37.25
C LEU A 665 0.98 5.23 -35.85
N LEU A 666 2.10 5.92 -35.63
CA LEU A 666 2.48 6.45 -34.32
C LEU A 666 1.67 7.70 -34.00
N GLU A 667 0.80 7.63 -32.99
CA GLU A 667 -0.09 8.71 -32.58
C GLU A 667 0.56 9.60 -31.52
N ALA A 668 1.15 8.99 -30.48
CA ALA A 668 1.79 9.71 -29.40
C ALA A 668 2.99 8.96 -28.82
N ILE A 669 3.93 9.73 -28.25
CA ILE A 669 5.05 9.23 -27.45
C ILE A 669 5.04 9.94 -26.11
N ILE A 670 5.10 9.18 -25.02
CA ILE A 670 5.17 9.71 -23.66
C ILE A 670 6.46 9.22 -23.02
N THR A 671 7.44 10.10 -22.78
CA THR A 671 8.61 9.73 -21.97
C THR A 671 8.22 9.68 -20.49
N LEU A 672 8.75 8.70 -19.77
CA LEU A 672 8.47 8.53 -18.34
C LEU A 672 9.66 8.99 -17.51
N ALA A 673 9.37 9.43 -16.28
CA ALA A 673 10.40 9.79 -15.31
C ALA A 673 11.28 8.58 -14.94
N SER A 674 12.55 8.85 -14.67
CA SER A 674 13.47 7.82 -14.21
C SER A 674 13.05 7.31 -12.83
N GLY A 675 13.27 6.01 -12.57
CA GLY A 675 12.94 5.39 -11.30
C GLY A 675 11.45 5.15 -11.06
N VAL A 676 10.59 5.28 -12.08
CA VAL A 676 9.19 4.80 -12.01
C VAL A 676 9.11 3.28 -12.23
N PHE A 677 10.04 2.69 -12.99
CA PHE A 677 10.18 1.25 -13.12
C PHE A 677 11.09 0.63 -12.05
N TYR A 678 10.84 -0.63 -11.72
CA TYR A 678 11.61 -1.41 -10.74
C TYR A 678 13.06 -1.68 -11.17
N SER A 679 13.31 -1.74 -12.48
CA SER A 679 14.67 -1.91 -13.02
C SER A 679 15.44 -0.59 -12.91
N THR A 680 16.50 -0.58 -12.12
CA THR A 680 17.35 0.60 -11.92
C THR A 680 18.04 1.03 -13.23
N GLY A 681 17.89 2.31 -13.59
CA GLY A 681 18.73 2.96 -14.61
C GLY A 681 18.21 3.03 -16.04
N VAL A 682 17.09 2.37 -16.38
CA VAL A 682 16.50 2.46 -17.73
C VAL A 682 15.36 3.48 -17.76
N SER A 683 15.52 4.54 -18.57
CA SER A 683 14.43 5.46 -18.88
C SER A 683 13.50 4.82 -19.92
N ALA A 684 12.22 4.70 -19.57
CA ALA A 684 11.19 4.13 -20.45
C ALA A 684 10.37 5.21 -21.15
N CYS A 685 9.66 4.82 -22.20
CA CYS A 685 8.61 5.60 -22.84
C CYS A 685 7.43 4.70 -23.23
N ILE A 686 6.26 5.31 -23.38
CA ILE A 686 5.06 4.68 -23.95
C ILE A 686 4.96 5.13 -25.40
N LEU A 687 4.79 4.18 -26.31
CA LEU A 687 4.43 4.44 -27.70
C LEU A 687 2.96 4.07 -27.87
N PHE A 688 2.16 5.03 -28.33
CA PHE A 688 0.76 4.82 -28.67
C PHE A 688 0.58 4.87 -30.18
N LEU A 689 0.00 3.82 -30.75
CA LEU A 689 -0.21 3.63 -32.18
C LEU A 689 -1.68 3.35 -32.48
N THR A 690 -2.18 3.82 -33.63
CA THR A 690 -3.54 3.56 -34.09
C THR A 690 -3.59 3.37 -35.60
N LYS A 691 -4.44 2.47 -36.09
CA LYS A 691 -4.77 2.35 -37.53
C LYS A 691 -5.70 3.47 -37.99
N LYS A 692 -6.41 4.11 -37.06
CA LYS A 692 -7.47 5.06 -37.34
C LYS A 692 -7.24 6.35 -36.57
N LYS A 693 -6.36 7.19 -37.10
CA LYS A 693 -6.13 8.54 -36.59
C LYS A 693 -7.34 9.44 -36.83
N GLU A 694 -7.62 10.32 -35.87
CA GLU A 694 -8.54 11.42 -36.09
C GLU A 694 -8.06 12.30 -37.25
N HIS A 695 -8.99 12.95 -37.96
CA HIS A 695 -8.65 13.75 -39.14
C HIS A 695 -7.59 14.83 -38.84
N LYS A 696 -7.65 15.46 -37.66
CA LYS A 696 -6.68 16.47 -37.21
C LYS A 696 -5.30 15.91 -36.81
N HIS A 697 -5.18 14.59 -36.61
CA HIS A 697 -3.94 13.93 -36.17
C HIS A 697 -3.18 13.26 -37.32
N LYS A 698 -3.82 13.07 -38.49
CA LYS A 698 -3.17 12.48 -39.67
C LYS A 698 -1.89 13.22 -40.05
N GLY A 699 -0.81 12.46 -40.26
CA GLY A 699 0.52 12.97 -40.57
C GLY A 699 1.21 13.69 -39.41
N ARG A 700 0.70 13.55 -38.18
CA ARG A 700 1.22 14.20 -36.97
C ARG A 700 1.46 13.20 -35.85
N ILE A 701 2.35 13.57 -34.93
CA ILE A 701 2.71 12.78 -33.75
C ILE A 701 2.76 13.73 -32.55
N CYS A 702 2.09 13.35 -31.45
CA CYS A 702 2.15 14.09 -30.19
C CYS A 702 3.34 13.61 -29.34
N LEU A 703 4.31 14.48 -29.09
CA LEU A 703 5.50 14.20 -28.29
C LEU A 703 5.34 14.81 -26.89
N ILE A 704 5.30 13.97 -25.85
CA ILE A 704 5.05 14.36 -24.47
C ILE A 704 6.28 14.04 -23.60
N ASP A 705 6.82 15.05 -22.92
CA ASP A 705 7.88 14.90 -21.92
C ASP A 705 7.31 14.75 -20.50
N GLY A 706 7.16 13.50 -20.06
CA GLY A 706 6.74 13.16 -18.70
C GLY A 706 7.89 13.03 -17.71
N SER A 707 9.12 13.42 -18.06
CA SER A 707 10.29 13.21 -17.18
C SER A 707 10.25 13.99 -15.86
N GLU A 708 9.42 15.02 -15.77
CA GLU A 708 9.16 15.81 -14.56
C GLU A 708 7.72 15.65 -14.03
N VAL A 709 6.95 14.71 -14.58
CA VAL A 709 5.57 14.43 -14.15
C VAL A 709 5.60 13.14 -13.33
N TYR A 710 5.97 13.25 -12.06
CA TYR A 710 6.00 12.15 -11.10
C TYR A 710 5.88 12.68 -9.68
N THR A 711 5.53 11.79 -8.76
CA THR A 711 5.58 12.03 -7.32
C THR A 711 6.85 11.38 -6.75
N PRO A 712 7.78 12.17 -6.18
CA PRO A 712 9.03 11.63 -5.65
C PRO A 712 8.78 10.80 -4.40
N MET A 713 9.37 9.61 -4.33
CA MET A 713 9.40 8.80 -3.11
C MET A 713 10.81 8.30 -2.85
N ARG A 714 11.12 7.99 -1.58
CA ARG A 714 12.47 7.61 -1.14
C ARG A 714 13.01 6.33 -1.78
N ALA A 715 12.13 5.38 -2.13
CA ALA A 715 12.53 4.08 -2.69
C ALA A 715 12.40 4.01 -4.22
N GLN A 716 11.30 4.54 -4.77
CA GLN A 716 10.97 4.48 -6.20
C GLN A 716 9.99 5.60 -6.53
N ASN A 717 10.24 6.40 -7.57
CA ASN A 717 9.28 7.42 -8.00
C ASN A 717 7.97 6.76 -8.40
N ILE A 718 6.84 7.42 -8.13
CA ILE A 718 5.52 6.91 -8.52
C ILE A 718 4.84 7.90 -9.45
N LEU A 719 3.97 7.40 -10.32
CA LEU A 719 2.96 8.24 -10.97
C LEU A 719 1.71 8.18 -10.10
N SER A 720 1.36 9.30 -9.44
CA SER A 720 0.06 9.43 -8.77
C SER A 720 -1.06 9.50 -9.80
N ASP A 721 -2.31 9.42 -9.36
CA ASP A 721 -3.46 9.56 -10.25
C ASP A 721 -3.48 10.93 -10.94
N GLU A 722 -3.08 12.01 -10.25
CA GLU A 722 -2.96 13.34 -10.86
C GLU A 722 -1.85 13.39 -11.91
N ASN A 723 -0.74 12.67 -11.70
CA ASN A 723 0.31 12.55 -12.71
C ASN A 723 -0.20 11.81 -13.96
N VAL A 724 -0.96 10.72 -13.77
CA VAL A 724 -1.57 9.97 -14.86
C VAL A 724 -2.58 10.83 -15.62
N ASP A 725 -3.44 11.57 -14.91
CA ASP A 725 -4.37 12.53 -15.50
C ASP A 725 -3.65 13.60 -16.31
N THR A 726 -2.57 14.16 -15.77
CA THR A 726 -1.77 15.18 -16.47
C THR A 726 -1.19 14.65 -17.78
N LEU A 727 -0.58 13.46 -17.76
CA LEU A 727 -0.01 12.84 -18.96
C LEU A 727 -1.08 12.49 -19.99
N TYR A 728 -2.21 11.95 -19.54
CA TYR A 728 -3.34 11.66 -20.41
C TYR A 728 -3.92 12.94 -21.02
N GLN A 729 -4.02 14.03 -20.25
CA GLN A 729 -4.58 15.29 -20.72
C GLN A 729 -3.72 15.93 -21.81
N PHE A 730 -2.38 15.87 -21.70
CA PHE A 730 -1.50 16.32 -22.78
C PHE A 730 -1.75 15.58 -24.10
N TYR A 731 -2.07 14.30 -24.04
CA TYR A 731 -2.47 13.54 -25.22
C TYR A 731 -3.88 13.93 -25.69
N ALA A 732 -4.85 13.97 -24.78
CA ALA A 732 -6.26 14.21 -25.09
C ALA A 732 -6.50 15.58 -25.72
N ASP A 733 -5.82 16.62 -25.23
CA ASP A 733 -5.89 17.97 -25.82
C ASP A 733 -5.23 17.98 -27.20
N TYR A 734 -4.12 17.26 -27.36
CA TYR A 734 -3.34 17.18 -28.60
C TYR A 734 -2.88 18.56 -29.09
N GLU A 735 -2.36 19.36 -28.16
CA GLU A 735 -1.90 20.73 -28.39
C GLU A 735 -0.48 20.95 -27.86
N ASP A 736 0.19 21.98 -28.38
CA ASP A 736 1.52 22.38 -27.93
C ASP A 736 1.45 22.96 -26.50
N VAL A 737 2.27 22.41 -25.60
CA VAL A 737 2.40 22.90 -24.22
C VAL A 737 3.88 23.13 -23.95
N MET A 738 4.23 24.39 -23.65
CA MET A 738 5.61 24.79 -23.33
C MET A 738 6.26 23.83 -22.33
N GLU A 739 7.47 23.36 -22.63
CA GLU A 739 8.27 22.43 -21.82
C GLU A 739 7.69 21.02 -21.62
N ARG A 740 6.52 20.70 -22.17
CA ARG A 740 5.80 19.45 -21.88
C ARG A 740 5.29 18.68 -23.09
N CYS A 741 4.74 19.36 -24.09
CA CYS A 741 4.09 18.71 -25.23
C CYS A 741 4.40 19.46 -26.53
N LYS A 742 4.68 18.72 -27.60
CA LYS A 742 4.82 19.26 -28.95
C LYS A 742 4.15 18.34 -29.96
N VAL A 743 3.27 18.87 -30.79
CA VAL A 743 2.69 18.16 -31.93
C VAL A 743 3.55 18.44 -33.16
N VAL A 744 4.21 17.40 -33.67
CA VAL A 744 5.11 17.48 -34.83
C VAL A 744 4.48 16.82 -36.06
N THR A 745 4.78 17.32 -37.24
CA THR A 745 4.42 16.65 -38.49
C THR A 745 5.46 15.59 -38.87
N ILE A 746 5.08 14.62 -39.70
CA ILE A 746 6.05 13.66 -40.27
C ILE A 746 7.18 14.39 -41.01
N ALA A 747 6.89 15.52 -41.65
CA ALA A 747 7.90 16.34 -42.34
C ALA A 747 8.92 16.95 -41.36
N ASP A 748 8.48 17.43 -40.19
CA ASP A 748 9.38 17.95 -39.14
C ASP A 748 10.30 16.84 -38.62
N VAL A 749 9.75 15.63 -38.45
CA VAL A 749 10.50 14.46 -38.01
C VAL A 749 11.50 13.98 -39.07
N GLU A 750 11.12 14.01 -40.35
CA GLU A 750 12.02 13.69 -41.47
C GLU A 750 13.19 14.68 -41.56
N GLN A 751 12.94 15.99 -41.41
CA GLN A 751 14.00 17.00 -41.32
C GLN A 751 14.90 16.78 -40.10
N GLY A 752 14.33 16.24 -39.01
CA GLY A 752 15.06 15.80 -37.83
C GLY A 752 15.89 14.52 -38.02
N GLY A 753 15.81 13.86 -39.17
CA GLY A 753 16.51 12.59 -39.42
C GLY A 753 15.82 11.38 -38.78
N PHE A 754 14.49 11.45 -38.57
CA PHE A 754 13.68 10.40 -37.92
C PHE A 754 14.09 10.08 -36.48
N ASP A 755 14.64 11.07 -35.79
CA ASP A 755 14.90 11.05 -34.35
C ASP A 755 13.63 11.50 -33.62
N LEU A 756 13.14 10.72 -32.67
CA LEU A 756 11.92 11.01 -31.89
C LEU A 756 12.23 11.44 -30.45
N ASN A 757 13.47 11.82 -30.15
CA ASN A 757 13.82 12.37 -28.84
C ASN A 757 13.01 13.65 -28.56
N VAL A 758 12.08 13.56 -27.61
CA VAL A 758 11.12 14.64 -27.28
C VAL A 758 11.82 15.97 -26.98
N LYS A 759 13.01 15.93 -26.37
CA LYS A 759 13.79 17.13 -25.99
C LYS A 759 14.32 17.93 -27.18
N ARG A 760 14.31 17.34 -28.37
CA ARG A 760 14.70 18.01 -29.61
C ARG A 760 13.60 18.92 -30.17
N TYR A 761 12.34 18.61 -29.85
CA TYR A 761 11.16 19.28 -30.41
C TYR A 761 10.46 20.19 -29.40
N ILE A 762 10.50 19.83 -28.12
CA ILE A 762 9.83 20.59 -27.06
C ILE A 762 10.64 21.85 -26.73
N GLU A 763 9.97 23.00 -26.86
CA GLU A 763 10.54 24.31 -26.59
C GLU A 763 10.75 24.51 -25.07
N LYS A 764 11.96 24.96 -24.69
CA LYS A 764 12.29 25.30 -23.30
C LYS A 764 12.05 26.77 -23.03
N LYS A 765 11.62 27.12 -21.81
CA LYS A 765 11.59 28.54 -21.43
C LYS A 765 13.02 29.09 -21.44
N PRO A 766 13.21 30.33 -21.91
CA PRO A 766 14.50 31.01 -21.77
C PRO A 766 14.81 31.14 -20.27
N GLN A 767 15.85 30.44 -19.81
CA GLN A 767 16.34 30.62 -18.45
C GLN A 767 16.80 32.07 -18.28
N LYS A 768 16.34 32.73 -17.21
CA LYS A 768 16.85 34.07 -16.86
C LYS A 768 18.32 33.94 -16.53
N VAL A 769 19.19 34.31 -17.47
CA VAL A 769 20.63 34.33 -17.26
C VAL A 769 20.92 35.44 -16.26
N VAL A 770 21.41 35.07 -15.07
CA VAL A 770 21.93 36.04 -14.11
C VAL A 770 23.26 36.56 -14.69
N PRO A 771 23.46 37.88 -14.85
CA PRO A 771 24.70 38.40 -15.39
C PRO A 771 25.91 37.88 -14.61
N PRO A 772 27.02 37.51 -15.27
CA PRO A 772 28.22 36.98 -14.59
C PRO A 772 28.74 37.88 -13.46
N GLU A 773 28.54 39.20 -13.60
CA GLU A 773 28.87 40.21 -12.60
C GLU A 773 28.09 40.03 -11.29
N VAL A 774 26.80 39.71 -11.39
CA VAL A 774 25.91 39.48 -10.23
C VAL A 774 26.29 38.17 -9.56
N VAL A 775 26.51 37.09 -10.34
CA VAL A 775 26.97 35.79 -9.81
C VAL A 775 28.31 35.94 -9.09
N ARG A 776 29.27 36.66 -9.71
CA ARG A 776 30.59 36.94 -9.13
C ARG A 776 30.47 37.74 -7.84
N ARG A 777 29.64 38.79 -7.81
CA ARG A 777 29.40 39.58 -6.58
C ARG A 777 28.82 38.71 -5.46
N THR A 778 27.77 37.94 -5.75
CA THR A 778 27.15 37.04 -4.77
C THR A 778 28.13 35.97 -4.26
N TYR A 779 29.01 35.45 -5.13
CA TYR A 779 30.07 34.53 -4.72
C TYR A 779 31.02 35.17 -3.70
N PHE A 780 31.53 36.39 -3.98
CA PHE A 780 32.44 37.08 -3.06
C PHE A 780 31.76 37.48 -1.75
N GLU A 781 30.52 37.96 -1.79
CA GLU A 781 29.72 38.25 -0.58
C GLU A 781 29.52 36.99 0.27
N THR A 782 29.28 35.84 -0.37
CA THR A 782 29.12 34.56 0.33
C THR A 782 30.44 34.07 0.92
N LEU A 783 31.55 34.21 0.18
CA LEU A 783 32.89 33.88 0.66
C LEU A 783 33.27 34.72 1.89
N GLU A 784 32.90 35.99 1.92
CA GLU A 784 33.18 36.89 3.05
C GLU A 784 32.34 36.54 4.28
N LYS A 785 31.09 36.09 4.08
CA LYS A 785 30.25 35.51 5.14
C LYS A 785 30.87 34.22 5.71
N VAL A 786 31.39 33.34 4.85
CA VAL A 786 32.08 32.12 5.28
C VAL A 786 33.30 32.46 6.12
N ARG A 787 34.18 33.36 5.64
CA ARG A 787 35.36 33.81 6.40
C ARG A 787 34.98 34.43 7.74
N SER A 788 33.95 35.27 7.77
CA SER A 788 33.45 35.88 9.02
C SER A 788 32.92 34.82 10.00
N ALA A 789 32.27 33.77 9.49
CA ALA A 789 31.81 32.65 10.30
C ALA A 789 32.98 31.79 10.83
N GLU A 790 34.00 31.55 10.01
CA GLU A 790 35.24 30.86 10.41
C GLU A 790 36.00 31.63 11.49
N GLU A 791 36.18 32.94 11.33
CA GLU A 791 36.80 33.81 12.34
C GLU A 791 36.00 33.85 13.64
N LYS A 792 34.66 33.88 13.55
CA LYS A 792 33.78 33.80 14.72
C LYS A 792 33.94 32.44 15.42
N MET A 793 33.99 31.35 14.65
CA MET A 793 34.21 30.01 15.18
C MET A 793 35.57 29.91 15.87
N GLN A 794 36.66 30.38 15.25
CA GLN A 794 37.99 30.42 15.86
C GLN A 794 38.00 31.22 17.16
N ARG A 795 37.40 32.41 17.18
CA ARG A 795 37.29 33.21 18.42
C ARG A 795 36.55 32.48 19.53
N LEU A 796 35.46 31.79 19.21
CA LEU A 796 34.70 31.00 20.18
C LEU A 796 35.50 29.80 20.69
N LEU A 797 36.26 29.13 19.82
CA LEU A 797 37.12 28.01 20.18
C LEU A 797 38.28 28.45 21.09
N MET A 798 38.92 29.59 20.81
CA MET A 798 39.94 30.18 21.69
C MET A 798 39.35 30.58 23.04
N LYS A 799 38.19 31.26 23.05
CA LYS A 799 37.50 31.66 24.30
C LYS A 799 37.08 30.46 25.13
N GLY A 800 36.72 29.34 24.47
CA GLY A 800 36.35 28.09 25.12
C GLY A 800 37.54 27.23 25.56
N GLY A 801 38.79 27.63 25.28
CA GLY A 801 40.00 26.89 25.64
C GLY A 801 40.27 25.63 24.79
N TYR A 802 39.57 25.47 23.66
CA TYR A 802 39.70 24.33 22.76
C TYR A 802 40.88 24.47 21.79
N VAL A 803 41.41 25.69 21.62
CA VAL A 803 42.56 26.00 20.77
C VAL A 803 43.43 27.03 21.51
N HIS A 804 44.72 26.75 21.65
CA HIS A 804 45.70 27.70 22.20
C HIS A 804 46.24 28.55 21.06
N GLY A 805 46.21 29.87 21.20
CA GLY A 805 46.84 30.78 20.22
C GLY A 805 48.35 30.59 20.22
N GLU A 806 48.96 30.56 19.04
CA GLU A 806 50.41 30.71 18.86
C GLU A 806 50.87 32.13 19.22
#